data_AF-A0A251S984-F1
#
_entry.id   AF-A0A251S984-F1
#
_cell.length_a   1.000
_cell.length_b   1.000
_cell.length_c   1.000
_cell.angle_alpha   90.00
_cell.angle_beta   90.00
_cell.angle_gamma   90.00
#
_symmetry.space_group_name_H-M   'P 1'
#
loop_
_entity.id
_entity.type
_entity.pdbx_description
1 polymer ?
#
loop_
_entity_poly.entity_id
_entity_poly.type
_entity_poly.pdbx_seq_one_letter_code
_entity_poly.pdbx_strand_id
1 'polypeptide(L)'
;MKTGIFSRTTTIHHHHRFSPAATSHCLLPSTRNVNLRHTGFECKAVSKSPIQGGEYYDLLQKNHLPLINLHDDNLTNNEDTHKIVYPSDEITQFVDIIKTMLGSMDDGEISVSAYDTAWVALVQDVNGSDGPQFPSSLEWIVNNQLSDGSWGDPLIFSAHDRLLNTLACVIALTFWNVQHSKCQQGLKFLKENISKLEDEDREHMPIGFEVAFPSLINMARKLKLEVPEDTRAMKKIYASRNLKLSKIPKEVLHKVPTTLLHSLEGMPDLEWEKLLKLQCKDGSFLFSPSSTAFALMNTKDEKCLHYLTNIVTKFNGGVPNVYPVDLFEHIWVVDYLQRLGIARYFKPEIKNCVEYIHRYWTNDGICWAKNSNVQDIDDTAMGFRVLRMHGYEVTPDVFRQFEKDGKFVCFAGQSTQATTGMFNMYRASQFCFPGEKILDDAKKFSYNYLKENQSKNKLLDKWIISKDLPGEVGYALNVPWYASLPRLETRYYLEQYGGEDDVWIGKTLYRMGKVSNNTYLEMAKLDYNNCQAMHQLEWNNIQQWFVEFGIKQFGTSDLTSLLVAYYLAAANIFELERSKERVSWAKTAILIDAISKFFDSPQLSKDDRQAFVDDFRKKSTSKRHSINGEPWHKVMVALRGTLHELALDTLMVHGQDIHQYLHHAWEMWLLRLQDGEDVALQAELIIQTINITAGRLVSVELLAHPQYQRLSTVTNYLCIELFKFHKSKENGTTHCDNGTTSTAIDSKMQELVQLVLSDSPHDDLDQDVKHTFLTVAKTFYYKAYFDPKTINVHISKAMFEVVT
;
A
#
# COMPACT_ATOMS: atom_id res chain seq x y z
N MET A 1 4.17 47.82 43.60
CA MET A 1 2.95 47.30 44.25
C MET A 1 2.90 45.81 43.94
N LYS A 2 3.34 44.92 44.85
CA LYS A 2 2.51 44.26 45.90
C LYS A 2 1.35 43.47 45.26
N THR A 3 1.06 42.17 45.44
CA THR A 3 1.49 40.98 46.23
C THR A 3 0.22 40.09 46.34
N GLY A 4 0.37 38.76 46.46
CA GLY A 4 -0.66 37.82 46.99
C GLY A 4 -1.11 36.80 45.94
N ILE A 5 -0.82 35.49 45.98
CA ILE A 5 -0.83 34.47 47.04
C ILE A 5 -2.11 34.49 47.89
N PHE A 6 -2.97 33.49 47.67
CA PHE A 6 -3.60 32.71 48.73
C PHE A 6 -3.95 31.30 48.23
N SER A 7 -3.39 30.30 48.91
CA SER A 7 -3.89 28.94 48.93
C SER A 7 -5.01 28.84 49.98
N ARG A 8 -5.90 27.84 49.87
CA ARG A 8 -6.50 27.21 51.04
C ARG A 8 -6.93 25.77 50.77
N THR A 9 -6.19 24.88 51.41
CA THR A 9 -6.47 23.50 51.79
C THR A 9 -7.61 23.46 52.82
N THR A 10 -8.45 22.41 52.79
CA THR A 10 -9.03 21.84 54.02
C THR A 10 -9.12 20.32 53.88
N THR A 11 -8.37 19.65 54.76
CA THR A 11 -8.35 18.20 55.02
C THR A 11 -9.29 17.92 56.19
N ILE A 12 -10.05 16.81 56.17
CA ILE A 12 -10.41 16.06 57.41
C ILE A 12 -10.32 14.55 57.13
N HIS A 13 -9.57 13.90 58.01
CA HIS A 13 -9.30 12.47 58.13
C HIS A 13 -10.47 11.67 58.75
N HIS A 14 -10.59 10.37 58.42
CA HIS A 14 -10.40 9.33 59.43
C HIS A 14 -10.09 7.95 58.83
N HIS A 15 -9.19 7.26 59.54
CA HIS A 15 -8.59 5.94 59.31
C HIS A 15 -9.57 4.76 59.34
N HIS A 16 -9.24 3.68 58.62
CA HIS A 16 -8.83 2.41 59.26
C HIS A 16 -8.06 1.49 58.29
N ARG A 17 -6.97 0.92 58.82
CA ARG A 17 -6.07 -0.09 58.22
C ARG A 17 -6.81 -1.39 57.90
N PHE A 18 -6.39 -2.13 56.88
CA PHE A 18 -5.83 -3.49 56.97
C PHE A 18 -5.37 -3.98 55.58
N SER A 19 -4.29 -4.76 55.55
CA SER A 19 -3.72 -5.55 54.45
C SER A 19 -3.32 -6.91 55.07
N PRO A 20 -2.95 -7.98 54.33
CA PRO A 20 -3.13 -8.34 52.92
C PRO A 20 -3.68 -9.80 52.72
N ALA A 21 -3.71 -10.24 51.45
CA ALA A 21 -3.79 -11.62 50.92
C ALA A 21 -5.19 -12.18 50.56
N ALA A 22 -5.39 -12.45 49.26
CA ALA A 22 -5.82 -13.75 48.73
C ALA A 22 -5.96 -13.72 47.19
N THR A 23 -5.44 -14.78 46.60
CA THR A 23 -5.64 -15.31 45.24
C THR A 23 -7.08 -15.28 44.73
N SER A 24 -7.28 -15.01 43.44
CA SER A 24 -8.55 -15.27 42.75
C SER A 24 -8.29 -15.83 41.36
N HIS A 25 -8.61 -17.12 41.22
CA HIS A 25 -8.74 -17.88 39.98
C HIS A 25 -9.81 -17.26 39.07
N CYS A 26 -9.53 -17.14 37.76
CA CYS A 26 -10.56 -17.01 36.74
C CYS A 26 -10.61 -18.28 35.89
N LEU A 27 -11.80 -18.88 35.89
CA LEU A 27 -12.17 -20.16 35.28
C LEU A 27 -12.35 -20.02 33.76
N LEU A 28 -11.84 -21.01 33.04
CA LEU A 28 -12.16 -21.31 31.64
C LEU A 28 -13.63 -21.76 31.48
N PRO A 29 -14.34 -21.38 30.41
CA PRO A 29 -15.62 -22.00 30.08
C PRO A 29 -15.40 -23.39 29.47
N SER A 30 -16.23 -24.33 29.92
CA SER A 30 -16.17 -25.75 29.65
C SER A 30 -16.55 -26.16 28.23
N THR A 31 -15.84 -27.16 27.76
CA THR A 31 -16.09 -28.00 26.61
C THR A 31 -17.47 -28.66 26.65
N ARG A 32 -18.28 -28.50 25.60
CA ARG A 32 -19.33 -29.46 25.24
C ARG A 32 -18.83 -30.35 24.11
N ASN A 33 -18.74 -31.64 24.43
CA ASN A 33 -18.40 -32.74 23.53
C ASN A 33 -19.34 -32.78 22.31
N VAL A 34 -18.75 -32.69 21.13
CA VAL A 34 -19.34 -33.23 19.89
C VAL A 34 -18.34 -34.25 19.34
N ASN A 35 -18.78 -35.50 19.28
CA ASN A 35 -18.05 -36.64 18.72
C ASN A 35 -17.69 -36.36 17.24
N LEU A 36 -16.41 -36.17 16.92
CA LEU A 36 -15.91 -36.24 15.56
C LEU A 36 -15.23 -37.59 15.34
N ARG A 37 -15.91 -38.44 14.58
CA ARG A 37 -15.35 -39.67 14.01
C ARG A 37 -14.21 -39.30 13.06
N HIS A 38 -13.15 -40.09 13.13
CA HIS A 38 -12.05 -40.18 12.18
C HIS A 38 -12.49 -39.96 10.72
N THR A 39 -11.97 -38.91 10.09
CA THR A 39 -11.67 -38.89 8.66
C THR A 39 -10.35 -38.12 8.49
N GLY A 40 -9.39 -38.76 7.83
CA GLY A 40 -8.06 -38.22 7.62
C GLY A 40 -8.09 -37.02 6.66
N PHE A 41 -7.53 -35.90 7.10
CA PHE A 41 -7.18 -34.81 6.20
C PHE A 41 -5.84 -35.14 5.53
N GLU A 42 -5.91 -35.74 4.35
CA GLU A 42 -4.83 -35.66 3.38
C GLU A 42 -4.77 -34.21 2.85
N CYS A 43 -3.72 -33.48 3.21
CA CYS A 43 -3.35 -32.25 2.53
C CYS A 43 -2.97 -32.59 1.08
N LYS A 44 -3.90 -32.38 0.13
CA LYS A 44 -3.62 -32.42 -1.30
C LYS A 44 -3.31 -31.01 -1.79
N ALA A 45 -2.13 -30.50 -1.44
CA ALA A 45 -1.48 -29.47 -2.23
C ALA A 45 -1.01 -30.14 -3.54
N VAL A 46 -1.91 -30.23 -4.52
CA VAL A 46 -1.52 -30.59 -5.89
C VAL A 46 -0.86 -29.37 -6.49
N SER A 47 0.46 -29.46 -6.67
CA SER A 47 1.25 -28.56 -7.50
C SER A 47 0.61 -28.45 -8.88
N LYS A 48 -0.06 -27.33 -9.17
CA LYS A 48 -0.34 -26.97 -10.55
C LYS A 48 0.94 -26.36 -11.13
N SER A 49 1.34 -26.89 -12.28
CA SER A 49 2.48 -26.43 -13.09
C SER A 49 2.48 -24.90 -13.25
N PRO A 50 3.65 -24.23 -13.24
CA PRO A 50 3.74 -22.79 -13.46
C PRO A 50 3.26 -22.45 -14.87
N ILE A 51 2.22 -21.63 -14.94
CA ILE A 51 1.64 -21.14 -16.19
C ILE A 51 2.60 -20.10 -16.76
N GLN A 52 3.12 -20.36 -17.96
CA GLN A 52 4.00 -19.44 -18.68
C GLN A 52 3.26 -18.12 -18.98
N GLY A 53 3.94 -17.00 -18.71
CA GLY A 53 3.41 -15.62 -18.76
C GLY A 53 3.01 -15.07 -20.14
N GLY A 54 2.49 -15.92 -21.04
CA GLY A 54 1.90 -15.55 -22.33
C GLY A 54 0.39 -15.85 -22.45
N GLU A 55 -0.21 -16.61 -21.53
CA GLU A 55 -1.58 -17.12 -21.73
C GLU A 55 -2.72 -16.20 -21.24
N TYR A 56 -2.43 -15.09 -20.56
CA TYR A 56 -3.48 -14.18 -20.09
C TYR A 56 -4.16 -13.41 -21.23
N TYR A 57 -3.45 -13.18 -22.35
CA TYR A 57 -4.01 -12.53 -23.54
C TYR A 57 -4.79 -13.50 -24.45
N ASP A 58 -4.43 -14.79 -24.48
CA ASP A 58 -5.06 -15.79 -25.36
C ASP A 58 -6.30 -16.47 -24.75
N LEU A 59 -6.43 -16.49 -23.42
CA LEU A 59 -7.66 -16.92 -22.74
C LEU A 59 -8.83 -15.92 -22.92
N LEU A 60 -8.55 -14.66 -23.28
CA LEU A 60 -9.53 -13.61 -23.57
C LEU A 60 -10.18 -13.72 -24.96
N GLN A 61 -9.73 -14.65 -25.80
CA GLN A 61 -10.31 -14.89 -27.14
C GLN A 61 -11.03 -16.23 -27.29
N LYS A 62 -10.79 -17.23 -26.43
CA LYS A 62 -11.28 -18.60 -26.66
C LYS A 62 -12.54 -19.02 -25.90
N ASN A 63 -13.00 -18.23 -24.93
CA ASN A 63 -14.31 -18.45 -24.32
C ASN A 63 -15.33 -17.49 -24.90
N HIS A 64 -16.12 -17.97 -25.86
CA HIS A 64 -17.38 -17.34 -26.23
C HIS A 64 -18.36 -17.47 -25.06
N LEU A 65 -18.33 -16.51 -24.13
CA LEU A 65 -19.23 -16.39 -22.98
C LEU A 65 -19.58 -14.90 -22.77
N PRO A 66 -20.77 -14.63 -22.20
CA PRO A 66 -21.83 -13.97 -22.94
C PRO A 66 -21.59 -12.46 -23.01
N LEU A 67 -21.86 -11.88 -24.18
CA LEU A 67 -22.24 -10.47 -24.22
C LEU A 67 -23.37 -10.31 -23.19
N ILE A 68 -23.25 -9.34 -22.28
CA ILE A 68 -24.36 -8.92 -21.43
C ILE A 68 -25.48 -8.51 -22.39
N ASN A 69 -26.46 -9.41 -22.55
CA ASN A 69 -27.64 -9.15 -23.37
C ASN A 69 -28.55 -8.29 -22.49
N LEU A 70 -28.37 -6.98 -22.57
CA LEU A 70 -29.04 -5.93 -21.80
C LEU A 70 -30.58 -5.86 -22.00
N HIS A 71 -31.20 -6.91 -22.57
CA HIS A 71 -32.62 -6.92 -22.92
C HIS A 71 -33.49 -7.92 -22.18
N ASP A 72 -32.96 -8.79 -21.31
CA ASP A 72 -33.78 -9.84 -20.66
C ASP A 72 -33.71 -9.97 -19.13
N ASP A 73 -32.97 -9.12 -18.42
CA ASP A 73 -33.00 -9.14 -16.94
C ASP A 73 -34.18 -8.31 -16.41
N ASN A 74 -35.39 -8.85 -16.56
CA ASN A 74 -36.53 -8.44 -15.75
C ASN A 74 -36.31 -8.93 -14.31
N LEU A 75 -36.07 -7.95 -13.43
CA LEU A 75 -35.91 -8.04 -11.99
C LEU A 75 -37.12 -8.69 -11.30
N THR A 76 -36.92 -9.88 -10.74
CA THR A 76 -37.61 -10.30 -9.51
C THR A 76 -36.69 -11.20 -8.69
N ASN A 77 -35.87 -10.59 -7.84
CA ASN A 77 -35.41 -11.21 -6.59
C ASN A 77 -35.25 -10.08 -5.56
N ASN A 78 -36.32 -9.82 -4.83
CA ASN A 78 -36.27 -9.07 -3.58
C ASN A 78 -35.60 -9.98 -2.54
N GLU A 79 -34.27 -9.97 -2.48
CA GLU A 79 -33.58 -10.27 -1.24
C GLU A 79 -33.54 -8.99 -0.40
N ASP A 80 -33.80 -9.14 0.91
CA ASP A 80 -33.98 -8.06 1.89
C ASP A 80 -32.88 -6.97 1.81
N THR A 81 -33.17 -5.90 1.07
CA THR A 81 -32.28 -4.75 0.83
C THR A 81 -32.32 -3.70 1.95
N HIS A 82 -32.99 -4.00 3.08
CA HIS A 82 -33.15 -3.09 4.21
C HIS A 82 -32.02 -3.11 5.25
N LYS A 83 -30.88 -3.76 4.98
CA LYS A 83 -29.77 -3.88 5.93
C LYS A 83 -28.58 -2.95 5.70
N ILE A 84 -28.66 -1.98 4.79
CA ILE A 84 -27.52 -1.11 4.49
C ILE A 84 -27.77 0.31 4.99
N VAL A 85 -27.50 0.52 6.27
CA VAL A 85 -27.43 1.86 6.87
C VAL A 85 -26.32 1.84 7.94
N TYR A 86 -25.26 2.64 7.72
CA TYR A 86 -24.10 2.86 8.62
C TYR A 86 -23.10 1.69 8.77
N PRO A 87 -21.83 1.94 9.20
CA PRO A 87 -20.88 0.85 9.40
C PRO A 87 -21.54 -0.20 10.28
N SER A 88 -21.57 -1.45 9.81
CA SER A 88 -22.06 -2.55 10.65
C SER A 88 -21.31 -2.50 11.98
N ASP A 89 -21.96 -2.92 13.08
CA ASP A 89 -21.30 -3.02 14.39
C ASP A 89 -19.94 -3.76 14.29
N GLU A 90 -19.83 -4.65 13.30
CA GLU A 90 -18.61 -5.38 12.92
C GLU A 90 -17.50 -4.49 12.32
N ILE A 91 -17.78 -3.58 11.37
CA ILE A 91 -16.78 -2.63 10.86
C ILE A 91 -16.26 -1.74 12.00
N THR A 92 -17.14 -1.30 12.90
CA THR A 92 -16.75 -0.48 14.05
C THR A 92 -15.78 -1.23 14.98
N GLN A 93 -16.04 -2.52 15.23
CA GLN A 93 -15.13 -3.37 16.01
C GLN A 93 -13.76 -3.50 15.35
N PHE A 94 -13.70 -3.74 14.04
CA PHE A 94 -12.43 -3.77 13.31
C PHE A 94 -11.68 -2.43 13.41
N VAL A 95 -12.37 -1.31 13.25
CA VAL A 95 -11.78 0.03 13.38
C VAL A 95 -11.17 0.23 14.76
N ASP A 96 -11.86 -0.16 15.84
CA ASP A 96 -11.35 0.01 17.21
C ASP A 96 -10.12 -0.87 17.48
N ILE A 97 -10.12 -2.11 16.99
CA ILE A 97 -8.96 -3.03 17.08
C ILE A 97 -7.76 -2.44 16.36
N ILE A 98 -7.95 -1.99 15.11
CA ILE A 98 -6.86 -1.45 14.29
C ILE A 98 -6.36 -0.13 14.88
N LYS A 99 -7.22 0.78 15.35
CA LYS A 99 -6.80 2.00 16.03
C LYS A 99 -5.96 1.71 17.28
N THR A 100 -6.35 0.70 18.06
CA THR A 100 -5.58 0.27 19.23
C THR A 100 -4.20 -0.26 18.80
N MET A 101 -4.15 -1.06 17.74
CA MET A 101 -2.92 -1.58 17.15
C MET A 101 -1.99 -0.44 16.72
N LEU A 102 -2.50 0.53 15.94
CA LEU A 102 -1.75 1.70 15.45
C LEU A 102 -1.30 2.62 16.60
N GLY A 103 -2.16 2.85 17.59
CA GLY A 103 -1.85 3.67 18.76
C GLY A 103 -0.77 3.07 19.67
N SER A 104 -0.48 1.78 19.52
CA SER A 104 0.56 1.07 20.26
C SER A 104 1.89 0.94 19.52
N MET A 105 2.03 1.51 18.31
CA MET A 105 3.27 1.48 17.53
C MET A 105 4.41 2.20 18.26
N ASP A 106 5.60 1.63 18.20
CA ASP A 106 6.79 2.14 18.87
C ASP A 106 8.07 1.90 18.04
N ASP A 107 9.05 1.19 18.59
CA ASP A 107 10.26 0.74 17.92
C ASP A 107 10.01 -0.47 16.98
N GLY A 108 8.77 -0.98 16.93
CA GLY A 108 8.27 -1.96 15.96
C GLY A 108 7.89 -3.32 16.58
N GLU A 109 6.84 -3.95 16.04
CA GLU A 109 6.38 -5.29 16.38
C GLU A 109 6.89 -6.32 15.36
N ILE A 110 7.80 -7.18 15.81
CA ILE A 110 8.50 -8.15 14.99
C ILE A 110 8.65 -9.48 15.74
N SER A 111 8.53 -10.61 15.04
CA SER A 111 8.71 -11.93 15.64
C SER A 111 10.15 -12.18 16.08
N VAL A 112 10.30 -12.97 17.15
CA VAL A 112 11.61 -13.36 17.70
C VAL A 112 12.38 -14.28 16.75
N SER A 113 13.70 -14.10 16.67
CA SER A 113 14.62 -14.94 15.93
C SER A 113 15.38 -15.88 16.87
N ALA A 114 15.27 -17.19 16.65
CA ALA A 114 15.96 -18.17 17.48
C ALA A 114 17.48 -18.13 17.27
N TYR A 115 17.93 -17.87 16.05
CA TYR A 115 19.35 -17.67 15.70
C TYR A 115 19.97 -16.52 16.50
N ASP A 116 19.36 -15.33 16.44
CA ASP A 116 19.86 -14.16 17.17
C ASP A 116 19.77 -14.34 18.69
N THR A 117 18.68 -14.93 19.17
CA THR A 117 18.53 -15.25 20.61
C THR A 117 19.61 -16.21 21.10
N ALA A 118 20.01 -17.19 20.28
CA ALA A 118 21.12 -18.09 20.59
C ALA A 118 22.47 -17.35 20.69
N TRP A 119 22.75 -16.38 19.82
CA TRP A 119 23.94 -15.55 19.94
C TRP A 119 23.94 -14.69 21.20
N VAL A 120 22.80 -14.10 21.56
CA VAL A 120 22.66 -13.35 22.82
C VAL A 120 22.85 -14.27 24.03
N ALA A 121 22.29 -15.47 23.99
CA ALA A 121 22.44 -16.45 25.08
C ALA A 121 23.89 -16.93 25.28
N LEU A 122 24.75 -16.85 24.26
CA LEU A 122 26.18 -17.19 24.37
C LEU A 122 27.03 -16.13 25.10
N VAL A 123 26.49 -14.92 25.31
CA VAL A 123 27.24 -13.85 25.98
C VAL A 123 27.46 -14.23 27.44
N GLN A 124 28.72 -14.33 27.84
CA GLN A 124 29.11 -14.54 29.24
C GLN A 124 28.99 -13.23 30.02
N ASP A 125 28.71 -13.33 31.31
CA ASP A 125 28.62 -12.15 32.19
C ASP A 125 29.88 -11.27 32.07
N VAL A 126 29.67 -10.01 31.73
CA VAL A 126 30.77 -9.06 31.50
C VAL A 126 31.57 -8.78 32.77
N ASN A 127 30.95 -8.99 33.94
CA ASN A 127 31.55 -8.80 35.27
C ASN A 127 32.30 -10.03 35.77
N GLY A 128 32.33 -11.12 35.00
CA GLY A 128 33.19 -12.28 35.24
C GLY A 128 32.59 -13.39 36.10
N SER A 129 31.26 -13.48 36.24
CA SER A 129 30.66 -14.75 36.65
C SER A 129 30.77 -15.79 35.51
N ASP A 130 30.86 -17.07 35.86
CA ASP A 130 30.89 -18.19 34.90
C ASP A 130 29.51 -18.47 34.27
N GLY A 131 28.56 -17.51 34.32
CA GLY A 131 27.17 -17.67 33.87
C GLY A 131 26.82 -16.82 32.64
N PRO A 132 25.64 -17.05 32.04
CA PRO A 132 25.16 -16.23 30.93
C PRO A 132 24.81 -14.82 31.40
N GLN A 133 25.22 -13.81 30.63
CA GLN A 133 24.81 -12.42 30.82
C GLN A 133 23.30 -12.24 30.72
N PHE A 134 22.66 -13.05 29.86
CA PHE A 134 21.22 -13.03 29.61
C PHE A 134 20.60 -14.43 29.83
N PRO A 135 20.37 -14.84 31.10
CA PRO A 135 19.78 -16.15 31.40
C PRO A 135 18.40 -16.35 30.77
N SER A 136 17.60 -15.28 30.66
CA SER A 136 16.27 -15.30 30.04
C SER A 136 16.30 -15.67 28.56
N SER A 137 17.37 -15.33 27.82
CA SER A 137 17.55 -15.75 26.43
C SER A 137 17.77 -17.25 26.32
N LEU A 138 18.53 -17.83 27.26
CA LEU A 138 18.71 -19.28 27.32
C LEU A 138 17.38 -19.98 27.66
N GLU A 139 16.61 -19.46 28.62
CA GLU A 139 15.28 -19.96 28.97
C GLU A 139 14.30 -19.87 27.79
N TRP A 140 14.33 -18.77 27.02
CA TRP A 140 13.52 -18.63 25.82
C TRP A 140 13.81 -19.75 24.82
N ILE A 141 15.08 -20.07 24.55
CA ILE A 141 15.47 -21.17 23.64
C ILE A 141 14.89 -22.50 24.11
N VAL A 142 14.97 -22.78 25.41
CA VAL A 142 14.43 -24.01 26.01
C VAL A 142 12.93 -24.12 25.79
N ASN A 143 12.20 -23.03 25.97
CA ASN A 143 10.74 -23.01 25.93
C ASN A 143 10.16 -22.98 24.51
N ASN A 144 10.96 -22.65 23.49
CA ASN A 144 10.47 -22.41 22.11
C ASN A 144 11.00 -23.41 21.07
N GLN A 145 11.42 -24.61 21.50
CA GLN A 145 11.71 -25.70 20.55
C GLN A 145 10.41 -26.23 19.93
N LEU A 146 10.39 -26.38 18.61
CA LEU A 146 9.28 -26.95 17.86
C LEU A 146 9.14 -28.47 18.11
N SER A 147 7.98 -29.02 17.79
CA SER A 147 7.65 -30.42 18.04
C SER A 147 8.51 -31.42 17.25
N ASP A 148 9.09 -31.00 16.13
CA ASP A 148 10.03 -31.78 15.32
C ASP A 148 11.49 -31.71 15.82
N GLY A 149 11.72 -30.97 16.93
CA GLY A 149 13.04 -30.76 17.51
C GLY A 149 13.81 -29.56 16.95
N SER A 150 13.26 -28.86 15.95
CA SER A 150 13.88 -27.67 15.35
C SER A 150 13.51 -26.37 16.08
N TRP A 151 14.14 -25.27 15.65
CA TRP A 151 13.73 -23.90 15.92
C TRP A 151 13.60 -23.14 14.59
N GLY A 152 12.75 -22.11 14.53
CA GLY A 152 12.52 -21.28 13.34
C GLY A 152 11.06 -20.84 13.23
N ASP A 153 10.63 -20.39 12.05
CA ASP A 153 9.22 -20.01 11.83
C ASP A 153 8.31 -21.25 12.00
N PRO A 154 7.25 -21.18 12.83
CA PRO A 154 6.41 -22.33 13.13
C PRO A 154 5.40 -22.68 12.02
N LEU A 155 5.08 -21.72 11.13
CA LEU A 155 4.03 -21.88 10.11
C LEU A 155 4.61 -22.26 8.75
N ILE A 156 5.79 -21.72 8.39
CA ILE A 156 6.49 -22.03 7.14
C ILE A 156 7.75 -22.85 7.42
N PHE A 157 7.90 -23.94 6.68
CA PHE A 157 9.15 -24.71 6.67
C PHE A 157 10.05 -24.20 5.54
N SER A 158 11.21 -23.65 5.90
CA SER A 158 12.37 -23.54 5.00
C SER A 158 13.55 -24.25 5.63
N ALA A 159 14.22 -25.13 4.89
CA ALA A 159 15.39 -25.83 5.40
C ALA A 159 16.52 -24.86 5.77
N HIS A 160 16.69 -23.76 5.02
CA HIS A 160 17.66 -22.73 5.38
C HIS A 160 17.38 -22.14 6.76
N ASP A 161 16.13 -21.71 7.00
CA ASP A 161 15.71 -21.12 8.27
C ASP A 161 15.83 -22.13 9.42
N ARG A 162 15.23 -23.32 9.26
CA ARG A 162 15.19 -24.32 10.33
C ARG A 162 16.58 -24.80 10.72
N LEU A 163 17.46 -25.06 9.76
CA LEU A 163 18.81 -25.55 10.05
C LEU A 163 19.68 -24.47 10.71
N LEU A 164 19.59 -23.22 10.27
CA LEU A 164 20.33 -22.09 10.85
C LEU A 164 19.94 -21.88 12.31
N ASN A 165 18.64 -21.73 12.57
CA ASN A 165 18.08 -21.51 13.91
C ASN A 165 18.40 -22.70 14.83
N THR A 166 18.16 -23.94 14.37
CA THR A 166 18.38 -25.14 15.19
C THR A 166 19.83 -25.31 15.58
N LEU A 167 20.77 -25.12 14.64
CA LEU A 167 22.20 -25.26 14.93
C LEU A 167 22.67 -24.23 15.96
N ALA A 168 22.22 -22.97 15.84
CA ALA A 168 22.56 -21.93 16.79
C ALA A 168 22.04 -22.25 18.20
N CYS A 169 20.77 -22.65 18.33
CA CYS A 169 20.17 -23.04 19.61
C CYS A 169 20.87 -24.24 20.25
N VAL A 170 21.19 -25.28 19.47
CA VAL A 170 21.94 -26.45 19.97
C VAL A 170 23.33 -26.05 20.46
N ILE A 171 24.03 -25.15 19.75
CA ILE A 171 25.33 -24.62 20.18
C ILE A 171 25.20 -23.89 21.53
N ALA A 172 24.21 -23.01 21.68
CA ALA A 172 23.99 -22.25 22.92
C ALA A 172 23.69 -23.18 24.12
N LEU A 173 22.77 -24.14 23.96
CA LEU A 173 22.43 -25.09 25.02
C LEU A 173 23.62 -26.00 25.38
N THR A 174 24.40 -26.42 24.38
CA THR A 174 25.59 -27.26 24.60
C THR A 174 26.71 -26.48 25.28
N PHE A 175 26.93 -25.22 24.90
CA PHE A 175 27.95 -24.35 25.49
C PHE A 175 27.75 -24.19 27.00
N TRP A 176 26.51 -24.02 27.43
CA TRP A 176 26.14 -23.92 28.85
C TRP A 176 25.90 -25.27 29.55
N ASN A 177 26.04 -26.39 28.82
CA ASN A 177 25.82 -27.74 29.34
C ASN A 177 24.43 -27.93 29.99
N VAL A 178 23.38 -27.44 29.33
CA VAL A 178 21.98 -27.54 29.79
C VAL A 178 21.09 -28.25 28.79
N GLN A 179 19.97 -28.82 29.28
CA GLN A 179 18.86 -29.35 28.45
C GLN A 179 19.30 -30.36 27.37
N HIS A 180 20.09 -31.36 27.77
CA HIS A 180 20.64 -32.39 26.88
C HIS A 180 19.61 -33.08 25.97
N SER A 181 18.38 -33.32 26.46
CA SER A 181 17.31 -33.94 25.66
C SER A 181 16.91 -33.07 24.46
N LYS A 182 16.81 -31.75 24.66
CA LYS A 182 16.50 -30.79 23.59
C LYS A 182 17.64 -30.69 22.59
N CYS A 183 18.89 -30.69 23.07
CA CYS A 183 20.07 -30.75 22.19
C CYS A 183 20.05 -32.00 21.30
N GLN A 184 19.74 -33.17 21.87
CA GLN A 184 19.66 -34.42 21.11
C GLN A 184 18.57 -34.39 20.04
N GLN A 185 17.40 -33.82 20.35
CA GLN A 185 16.32 -33.64 19.39
C GLN A 185 16.72 -32.68 18.25
N GLY A 186 17.36 -31.56 18.57
CA GLY A 186 17.87 -30.62 17.56
C GLY A 186 18.96 -31.23 16.67
N LEU A 187 19.89 -31.98 17.24
CA LEU A 187 20.91 -32.71 16.47
C LEU A 187 20.30 -33.79 15.57
N LYS A 188 19.27 -34.50 16.06
CA LYS A 188 18.53 -35.46 15.24
C LYS A 188 17.87 -34.75 14.06
N PHE A 189 17.18 -33.64 14.29
CA PHE A 189 16.58 -32.83 13.24
C PHE A 189 17.62 -32.39 12.19
N LEU A 190 18.77 -31.85 12.62
CA LEU A 190 19.86 -31.43 11.72
C LEU A 190 20.33 -32.60 10.85
N LYS A 191 20.57 -33.78 11.45
CA LYS A 191 21.02 -34.99 10.73
C LYS A 191 20.00 -35.44 9.68
N GLU A 192 18.71 -35.37 9.99
CA GLU A 192 17.62 -35.80 9.10
C GLU A 192 17.30 -34.80 7.98
N ASN A 193 17.61 -33.51 8.15
CA ASN A 193 17.12 -32.45 7.26
C ASN A 193 18.22 -31.69 6.51
N ILE A 194 19.50 -31.85 6.82
CA ILE A 194 20.58 -31.06 6.18
C ILE A 194 20.70 -31.30 4.67
N SER A 195 20.29 -32.47 4.17
CA SER A 195 20.24 -32.76 2.73
C SER A 195 19.19 -31.94 1.99
N LYS A 196 18.13 -31.47 2.67
CA LYS A 196 17.06 -30.66 2.06
C LYS A 196 17.53 -29.29 1.57
N LEU A 197 18.70 -28.82 2.03
CA LEU A 197 19.36 -27.62 1.47
C LEU A 197 19.67 -27.75 -0.03
N GLU A 198 19.69 -28.97 -0.58
CA GLU A 198 19.90 -29.20 -2.01
C GLU A 198 18.68 -28.84 -2.87
N ASP A 199 17.49 -28.88 -2.27
CA ASP A 199 16.19 -28.71 -2.94
C ASP A 199 15.60 -27.30 -2.76
N GLU A 200 16.14 -26.51 -1.85
CA GLU A 200 15.66 -25.15 -1.55
C GLU A 200 16.01 -24.14 -2.66
N ASP A 201 15.10 -23.18 -2.86
CA ASP A 201 15.36 -22.04 -3.72
C ASP A 201 16.48 -21.17 -3.12
N ARG A 202 17.40 -20.76 -3.98
CA ARG A 202 18.50 -19.86 -3.61
C ARG A 202 18.05 -18.42 -3.43
N GLU A 203 16.94 -18.04 -4.07
CA GLU A 203 16.40 -16.68 -3.98
C GLU A 203 15.89 -16.39 -2.56
N HIS A 204 15.28 -17.38 -1.89
CA HIS A 204 14.78 -17.28 -0.52
C HIS A 204 15.82 -17.62 0.56
N MET A 205 17.10 -17.75 0.19
CA MET A 205 18.16 -18.02 1.16
C MET A 205 18.31 -16.82 2.12
N PRO A 206 18.26 -17.03 3.46
CA PRO A 206 18.36 -15.97 4.43
C PRO A 206 19.63 -15.12 4.28
N ILE A 207 19.54 -13.86 4.72
CA ILE A 207 20.64 -12.90 4.64
C ILE A 207 21.85 -13.45 5.37
N GLY A 208 22.99 -13.47 4.67
CA GLY A 208 24.25 -13.89 5.27
C GLY A 208 24.36 -15.39 5.55
N PHE A 209 23.38 -16.22 5.21
CA PHE A 209 23.39 -17.68 5.47
C PHE A 209 24.71 -18.35 5.02
N GLU A 210 25.19 -18.00 3.83
CA GLU A 210 26.44 -18.53 3.24
C GLU A 210 27.68 -18.27 4.11
N VAL A 211 27.63 -17.28 5.00
CA VAL A 211 28.73 -16.87 5.87
C VAL A 211 28.45 -17.30 7.32
N ALA A 212 27.22 -17.10 7.80
CA ALA A 212 26.76 -17.44 9.14
C ALA A 212 26.75 -18.95 9.38
N PHE A 213 26.15 -19.74 8.48
CA PHE A 213 25.96 -21.18 8.68
C PHE A 213 27.30 -21.94 8.77
N PRO A 214 28.29 -21.75 7.87
CA PRO A 214 29.60 -22.36 8.05
C PRO A 214 30.35 -21.92 9.30
N SER A 215 30.09 -20.71 9.79
CA SER A 215 30.69 -20.20 11.03
C SER A 215 30.11 -20.91 12.26
N LEU A 216 28.79 -21.17 12.27
CA LEU A 216 28.16 -22.03 13.28
C LEU A 216 28.73 -23.47 13.23
N ILE A 217 28.93 -24.05 12.04
CA ILE A 217 29.51 -25.39 11.90
C ILE A 217 30.91 -25.46 12.53
N ASN A 218 31.74 -24.42 12.35
CA ASN A 218 33.04 -24.34 13.00
C ASN A 218 32.93 -24.27 14.54
N MET A 219 31.92 -23.57 15.08
CA MET A 219 31.65 -23.56 16.52
C MET A 219 31.17 -24.91 17.02
N ALA A 220 30.25 -25.56 16.31
CA ALA A 220 29.77 -26.90 16.62
C ALA A 220 30.93 -27.90 16.70
N ARG A 221 31.90 -27.82 15.76
CA ARG A 221 33.11 -28.65 15.77
C ARG A 221 33.96 -28.43 17.03
N LYS A 222 34.14 -27.19 17.48
CA LYS A 222 34.86 -26.87 18.72
C LYS A 222 34.17 -27.47 19.96
N LEU A 223 32.85 -27.57 19.92
CA LEU A 223 32.02 -28.20 20.96
C LEU A 223 31.86 -29.72 20.78
N LYS A 224 32.56 -30.33 19.82
CA LYS A 224 32.48 -31.78 19.51
C LYS A 224 31.05 -32.24 19.13
N LEU A 225 30.27 -31.36 18.52
CA LEU A 225 28.95 -31.68 17.98
C LEU A 225 29.11 -32.21 16.54
N GLU A 226 28.47 -33.35 16.25
CA GLU A 226 28.48 -33.95 14.92
C GLU A 226 27.36 -33.36 14.05
N VAL A 227 27.74 -32.61 13.02
CA VAL A 227 26.83 -32.12 11.98
C VAL A 227 27.30 -32.69 10.63
N PRO A 228 26.41 -33.24 9.77
CA PRO A 228 26.85 -33.81 8.50
C PRO A 228 27.36 -32.74 7.53
N GLU A 229 28.64 -32.82 7.16
CA GLU A 229 29.29 -31.87 6.23
C GLU A 229 29.51 -32.42 4.81
N ASP A 230 29.46 -33.75 4.65
CA ASP A 230 29.76 -34.44 3.39
C ASP A 230 28.57 -34.45 2.40
N THR A 231 27.80 -33.36 2.34
CA THR A 231 26.70 -33.19 1.38
C THR A 231 27.10 -32.29 0.21
N ARG A 232 26.37 -32.37 -0.91
CA ARG A 232 26.63 -31.49 -2.06
C ARG A 232 26.20 -30.07 -1.74
N ALA A 233 25.14 -29.88 -0.95
CA ALA A 233 24.74 -28.58 -0.42
C ALA A 233 25.87 -27.89 0.33
N MET A 234 26.51 -28.57 1.29
CA MET A 234 27.56 -27.97 2.11
C MET A 234 28.78 -27.55 1.27
N LYS A 235 29.20 -28.38 0.31
CA LYS A 235 30.28 -28.01 -0.62
C LYS A 235 29.95 -26.73 -1.41
N LYS A 236 28.70 -26.57 -1.86
CA LYS A 236 28.24 -25.34 -2.54
C LYS A 236 28.26 -24.14 -1.58
N ILE A 237 27.78 -24.30 -0.35
CA ILE A 237 27.77 -23.22 0.66
C ILE A 237 29.19 -22.73 0.95
N TYR A 238 30.14 -23.63 1.19
CA TYR A 238 31.54 -23.24 1.41
C TYR A 238 32.16 -22.54 0.19
N ALA A 239 31.84 -22.99 -1.03
CA ALA A 239 32.29 -22.31 -2.26
C ALA A 239 31.71 -20.89 -2.38
N SER A 240 30.40 -20.74 -2.14
CA SER A 240 29.70 -19.45 -2.07
C SER A 240 30.34 -18.52 -1.02
N ARG A 241 30.60 -19.03 0.18
CA ARG A 241 31.27 -18.31 1.27
C ARG A 241 32.61 -17.74 0.81
N ASN A 242 33.48 -18.58 0.26
CA ASN A 242 34.83 -18.18 -0.15
C ASN A 242 34.78 -17.15 -1.29
N LEU A 243 33.86 -17.32 -2.24
CA LEU A 243 33.63 -16.34 -3.30
C LEU A 243 33.15 -15.00 -2.72
N LYS A 244 32.25 -15.02 -1.75
CA LYS A 244 31.72 -13.80 -1.11
C LYS A 244 32.79 -13.09 -0.29
N LEU A 245 33.51 -13.81 0.56
CA LEU A 245 34.61 -13.26 1.37
C LEU A 245 35.73 -12.67 0.51
N SER A 246 36.04 -13.25 -0.65
CA SER A 246 37.05 -12.70 -1.57
C SER A 246 36.61 -11.40 -2.26
N LYS A 247 35.30 -11.13 -2.33
CA LYS A 247 34.74 -9.89 -2.87
C LYS A 247 34.54 -8.80 -1.82
N ILE A 248 34.57 -9.14 -0.52
CA ILE A 248 34.45 -8.15 0.55
C ILE A 248 35.74 -7.32 0.59
N PRO A 249 35.67 -6.01 0.33
CA PRO A 249 36.83 -5.16 0.48
C PRO A 249 37.09 -4.97 1.98
N LYS A 250 38.05 -5.72 2.55
CA LYS A 250 38.41 -5.67 3.98
C LYS A 250 38.73 -4.24 4.46
N GLU A 251 39.31 -3.43 3.59
CA GLU A 251 39.60 -2.01 3.84
C GLU A 251 38.33 -1.15 3.97
N VAL A 252 37.23 -1.49 3.27
CA VAL A 252 35.96 -0.76 3.30
C VAL A 252 35.16 -1.16 4.54
N LEU A 253 35.16 -2.45 4.90
CA LEU A 253 34.47 -3.00 6.08
C LEU A 253 34.77 -2.23 7.38
N HIS A 254 36.01 -1.76 7.53
CA HIS A 254 36.49 -1.10 8.75
C HIS A 254 36.52 0.44 8.65
N LYS A 255 36.13 1.03 7.51
CA LYS A 255 36.22 2.49 7.28
C LYS A 255 34.88 3.17 7.15
N VAL A 256 33.88 2.49 6.58
CA VAL A 256 32.56 3.07 6.33
C VAL A 256 31.45 2.10 6.74
N PRO A 257 30.31 2.61 7.23
CA PRO A 257 29.15 1.77 7.50
C PRO A 257 28.68 1.08 6.22
N THR A 258 28.47 -0.23 6.29
CA THR A 258 27.92 -1.04 5.18
C THR A 258 27.02 -2.13 5.74
N THR A 259 26.23 -2.78 4.89
CA THR A 259 25.37 -3.91 5.30
C THR A 259 26.14 -5.09 5.92
N LEU A 260 27.46 -5.15 5.74
CA LEU A 260 28.32 -6.15 6.36
C LEU A 260 28.34 -6.07 7.90
N LEU A 261 28.08 -4.90 8.47
CA LEU A 261 27.95 -4.72 9.92
C LEU A 261 26.78 -5.52 10.51
N HIS A 262 25.80 -5.91 9.70
CA HIS A 262 24.66 -6.73 10.11
C HIS A 262 24.99 -8.22 10.26
N SER A 263 26.22 -8.66 9.94
CA SER A 263 26.60 -10.09 9.95
C SER A 263 28.05 -10.34 10.39
N LEU A 264 28.56 -9.56 11.36
CA LEU A 264 29.95 -9.66 11.84
C LEU A 264 30.28 -11.04 12.45
N GLU A 265 29.31 -11.71 13.04
CA GLU A 265 29.43 -13.02 13.69
C GLU A 265 29.87 -14.14 12.75
N GLY A 266 29.73 -13.94 11.44
CA GLY A 266 30.21 -14.87 10.42
C GLY A 266 31.56 -14.48 9.79
N MET A 267 32.12 -13.32 10.13
CA MET A 267 33.28 -12.76 9.45
C MET A 267 34.60 -13.07 10.18
N PRO A 268 35.64 -13.51 9.44
CA PRO A 268 36.98 -13.65 10.01
C PRO A 268 37.75 -12.33 10.01
N ASP A 269 38.82 -12.27 10.81
CA ASP A 269 39.84 -11.20 10.80
C ASP A 269 39.31 -9.78 11.04
N LEU A 270 38.45 -9.60 12.04
CA LEU A 270 37.85 -8.30 12.38
C LEU A 270 38.77 -7.43 13.26
N GLU A 271 38.86 -6.14 12.91
CA GLU A 271 39.58 -5.12 13.69
C GLU A 271 38.60 -4.30 14.55
N TRP A 272 38.34 -4.78 15.76
CA TRP A 272 37.31 -4.22 16.65
C TRP A 272 37.46 -2.73 16.99
N GLU A 273 38.70 -2.24 17.15
CA GLU A 273 38.95 -0.81 17.42
C GLU A 273 38.43 0.09 16.28
N LYS A 274 38.48 -0.41 15.04
CA LYS A 274 37.94 0.31 13.88
C LYS A 274 36.42 0.13 13.79
N LEU A 275 35.92 -1.09 13.99
CA LEU A 275 34.49 -1.39 13.91
C LEU A 275 33.66 -0.62 14.94
N LEU A 276 34.14 -0.47 16.17
CA LEU A 276 33.45 0.30 17.22
C LEU A 276 33.20 1.77 16.83
N LYS A 277 33.99 2.32 15.90
CA LYS A 277 33.78 3.68 15.35
C LYS A 277 32.60 3.75 14.37
N LEU A 278 32.13 2.61 13.88
CA LEU A 278 31.01 2.45 12.95
C LEU A 278 29.71 2.01 13.63
N GLN A 279 29.72 1.88 14.96
CA GLN A 279 28.55 1.49 15.76
C GLN A 279 27.39 2.48 15.58
N CYS A 280 26.17 1.96 15.57
CA CYS A 280 24.96 2.78 15.54
C CYS A 280 24.81 3.58 16.84
N LYS A 281 24.01 4.66 16.79
CA LYS A 281 23.80 5.53 17.96
C LYS A 281 23.13 4.82 19.15
N ASP A 282 22.35 3.77 18.88
CA ASP A 282 21.69 2.93 19.88
C ASP A 282 22.62 1.87 20.51
N GLY A 283 23.86 1.77 20.04
CA GLY A 283 24.85 0.78 20.49
C GLY A 283 24.88 -0.50 19.66
N SER A 284 24.01 -0.66 18.67
CA SER A 284 23.98 -1.83 17.81
C SER A 284 25.04 -1.79 16.70
N PHE A 285 25.33 -2.96 16.13
CA PHE A 285 25.97 -3.07 14.83
C PHE A 285 24.90 -3.30 13.76
N LEU A 286 24.55 -2.21 13.07
CA LEU A 286 23.50 -2.14 12.04
C LEU A 286 22.22 -2.88 12.46
N PHE A 287 21.75 -2.59 13.69
CA PHE A 287 20.47 -3.06 14.21
C PHE A 287 20.35 -4.59 14.33
N SER A 288 21.46 -5.34 14.27
CA SER A 288 21.47 -6.80 14.37
C SER A 288 21.84 -7.26 15.80
N PRO A 289 20.96 -7.96 16.52
CA PRO A 289 21.31 -8.54 17.82
C PRO A 289 22.45 -9.55 17.79
N SER A 290 22.52 -10.48 16.82
CA SER A 290 23.61 -11.47 16.70
C SER A 290 24.97 -10.80 16.52
N SER A 291 25.09 -9.90 15.54
CA SER A 291 26.29 -9.11 15.28
C SER A 291 26.72 -8.30 16.50
N THR A 292 25.77 -7.71 17.23
CA THR A 292 26.04 -6.92 18.45
C THR A 292 26.46 -7.80 19.63
N ALA A 293 25.84 -8.98 19.79
CA ALA A 293 26.24 -9.97 20.78
C ALA A 293 27.66 -10.47 20.52
N PHE A 294 27.99 -10.75 19.26
CA PHE A 294 29.33 -11.12 18.87
C PHE A 294 30.34 -9.99 19.14
N ALA A 295 30.00 -8.74 18.85
CA ALA A 295 30.84 -7.59 19.19
C ALA A 295 31.06 -7.47 20.70
N LEU A 296 30.02 -7.63 21.51
CA LEU A 296 30.09 -7.59 22.96
C LEU A 296 31.04 -8.67 23.51
N MET A 297 30.95 -9.90 23.01
CA MET A 297 31.84 -11.01 23.43
C MET A 297 33.33 -10.70 23.18
N ASN A 298 33.64 -9.92 22.14
CA ASN A 298 35.02 -9.62 21.77
C ASN A 298 35.56 -8.31 22.37
N THR A 299 34.68 -7.39 22.75
CA THR A 299 35.07 -6.01 23.11
C THR A 299 34.68 -5.60 24.53
N LYS A 300 33.66 -6.25 25.11
CA LYS A 300 33.00 -5.83 26.35
C LYS A 300 32.45 -4.40 26.30
N ASP A 301 32.12 -3.90 25.11
CA ASP A 301 31.60 -2.55 24.91
C ASP A 301 30.26 -2.33 25.62
N GLU A 302 30.17 -1.27 26.43
CA GLU A 302 28.99 -0.97 27.26
C GLU A 302 27.76 -0.61 26.43
N LYS A 303 27.93 -0.01 25.25
CA LYS A 303 26.80 0.36 24.38
C LYS A 303 26.19 -0.87 23.73
N CYS A 304 27.01 -1.84 23.31
CA CYS A 304 26.53 -3.15 22.86
C CYS A 304 25.72 -3.83 23.97
N LEU A 305 26.22 -3.83 25.20
CA LEU A 305 25.52 -4.40 26.35
C LEU A 305 24.19 -3.70 26.62
N HIS A 306 24.17 -2.36 26.56
CA HIS A 306 22.96 -1.58 26.77
C HIS A 306 21.89 -1.89 25.72
N TYR A 307 22.26 -1.90 24.43
CA TYR A 307 21.38 -2.29 23.34
C TYR A 307 20.76 -3.68 23.59
N LEU A 308 21.59 -4.69 23.86
CA LEU A 308 21.14 -6.07 24.08
C LEU A 308 20.24 -6.19 25.31
N THR A 309 20.57 -5.50 26.40
CA THR A 309 19.76 -5.49 27.62
C THR A 309 18.36 -4.94 27.36
N ASN A 310 18.25 -3.87 26.60
CA ASN A 310 16.96 -3.25 26.28
C ASN A 310 16.09 -4.19 25.43
N ILE A 311 16.66 -4.79 24.38
CA ILE A 311 15.89 -5.70 23.50
C ILE A 311 15.50 -7.00 24.21
N VAL A 312 16.40 -7.60 24.99
CA VAL A 312 16.09 -8.83 25.76
C VAL A 312 14.97 -8.57 26.75
N THR A 313 14.97 -7.40 27.38
CA THR A 313 13.90 -6.97 28.28
C THR A 313 12.59 -6.81 27.54
N LYS A 314 12.60 -6.13 26.39
CA LYS A 314 11.39 -5.88 25.57
C LYS A 314 10.75 -7.17 25.06
N PHE A 315 11.55 -8.13 24.65
CA PHE A 315 11.11 -9.38 24.03
C PHE A 315 11.12 -10.58 24.98
N ASN A 316 11.12 -10.34 26.30
CA ASN A 316 11.01 -11.35 27.36
C ASN A 316 12.00 -12.52 27.18
N GLY A 317 13.28 -12.22 26.99
CA GLY A 317 14.34 -13.20 26.77
C GLY A 317 14.70 -13.40 25.31
N GLY A 318 13.71 -13.44 24.42
CA GLY A 318 13.94 -13.51 22.98
C GLY A 318 14.54 -12.22 22.42
N VAL A 319 15.05 -12.25 21.20
CA VAL A 319 15.36 -11.06 20.40
C VAL A 319 15.03 -11.31 18.92
N PRO A 320 14.56 -10.30 18.16
CA PRO A 320 14.35 -10.43 16.72
C PRO A 320 15.68 -10.46 15.95
N ASN A 321 15.64 -10.67 14.63
CA ASN A 321 16.85 -10.66 13.81
C ASN A 321 17.36 -9.25 13.48
N VAL A 322 16.47 -8.25 13.58
CA VAL A 322 16.73 -6.84 13.35
C VAL A 322 15.89 -6.00 14.33
N TYR A 323 16.48 -4.98 14.95
CA TYR A 323 15.76 -4.06 15.85
C TYR A 323 16.49 -2.72 16.05
N PRO A 324 15.79 -1.56 16.05
CA PRO A 324 14.36 -1.39 15.81
C PRO A 324 13.96 -1.58 14.33
N VAL A 325 12.66 -1.55 14.04
CA VAL A 325 12.06 -1.57 12.69
C VAL A 325 10.95 -0.52 12.56
N ASP A 326 11.13 0.60 13.25
CA ASP A 326 10.11 1.62 13.43
C ASP A 326 9.72 2.30 12.12
N LEU A 327 10.68 2.77 11.32
CA LEU A 327 10.36 3.43 10.06
C LEU A 327 9.69 2.48 9.08
N PHE A 328 10.21 1.26 8.97
CA PHE A 328 9.62 0.22 8.13
C PHE A 328 8.16 -0.07 8.51
N GLU A 329 7.86 -0.25 9.80
CA GLU A 329 6.50 -0.52 10.28
C GLU A 329 5.55 0.64 9.97
N HIS A 330 5.94 1.88 10.29
CA HIS A 330 5.11 3.07 10.03
C HIS A 330 4.83 3.27 8.54
N ILE A 331 5.82 3.04 7.68
CA ILE A 331 5.71 3.19 6.23
C ILE A 331 4.75 2.13 5.65
N TRP A 332 4.94 0.86 6.00
CA TRP A 332 4.17 -0.23 5.42
C TRP A 332 2.73 -0.28 5.89
N VAL A 333 2.47 0.07 7.16
CA VAL A 333 1.11 0.26 7.67
C VAL A 333 0.34 1.27 6.81
N VAL A 334 0.95 2.44 6.53
CA VAL A 334 0.28 3.47 5.72
C VAL A 334 0.01 2.93 4.31
N ASP A 335 0.98 2.27 3.68
CA ASP A 335 0.81 1.73 2.34
C ASP A 335 -0.29 0.67 2.27
N TYR A 336 -0.30 -0.28 3.20
CA TYR A 336 -1.22 -1.41 3.16
C TYR A 336 -2.64 -0.96 3.47
N LEU A 337 -2.86 -0.07 4.44
CA LEU A 337 -4.18 0.51 4.71
C LEU A 337 -4.73 1.28 3.50
N GLN A 338 -3.85 1.98 2.75
CA GLN A 338 -4.23 2.70 1.53
C GLN A 338 -4.61 1.75 0.39
N ARG A 339 -3.75 0.75 0.11
CA ARG A 339 -3.98 -0.23 -0.97
C ARG A 339 -5.15 -1.16 -0.69
N LEU A 340 -5.41 -1.49 0.58
CA LEU A 340 -6.61 -2.23 1.01
C LEU A 340 -7.88 -1.36 1.00
N GLY A 341 -7.76 -0.05 0.72
CA GLY A 341 -8.91 0.83 0.53
C GLY A 341 -9.64 1.21 1.83
N ILE A 342 -9.02 0.98 2.99
CA ILE A 342 -9.59 1.24 4.33
C ILE A 342 -8.93 2.40 5.08
N ALA A 343 -7.91 3.04 4.50
CA ALA A 343 -7.21 4.18 5.10
C ALA A 343 -8.11 5.33 5.60
N ARG A 344 -9.28 5.53 4.99
CA ARG A 344 -10.22 6.61 5.38
C ARG A 344 -10.73 6.51 6.83
N TYR A 345 -10.70 5.32 7.43
CA TYR A 345 -11.08 5.11 8.83
C TYR A 345 -10.00 5.52 9.83
N PHE A 346 -8.76 5.73 9.36
CA PHE A 346 -7.56 5.87 10.17
C PHE A 346 -6.79 7.17 9.86
N LYS A 347 -7.47 8.22 9.38
CA LYS A 347 -6.82 9.49 8.99
C LYS A 347 -5.93 10.07 10.12
N PRO A 348 -6.37 10.15 11.39
CA PRO A 348 -5.51 10.64 12.47
C PRO A 348 -4.28 9.76 12.72
N GLU A 349 -4.46 8.44 12.71
CA GLU A 349 -3.38 7.48 12.96
C GLU A 349 -2.35 7.46 11.82
N ILE A 350 -2.82 7.51 10.57
CA ILE A 350 -1.96 7.68 9.39
C ILE A 350 -1.17 8.98 9.47
N LYS A 351 -1.81 10.10 9.84
CA LYS A 351 -1.12 11.37 10.01
C LYS A 351 0.02 11.26 11.03
N ASN A 352 -0.21 10.64 12.17
CA ASN A 352 0.83 10.39 13.18
C ASN A 352 1.99 9.56 12.61
N CYS A 353 1.69 8.54 11.79
CA CYS A 353 2.71 7.73 11.15
C CYS A 353 3.55 8.54 10.17
N VAL A 354 2.92 9.33 9.30
CA VAL A 354 3.61 10.18 8.33
C VAL A 354 4.47 11.24 9.04
N GLU A 355 3.96 11.85 10.12
CA GLU A 355 4.74 12.78 10.96
C GLU A 355 5.96 12.10 11.59
N TYR A 356 5.84 10.85 12.02
CA TYR A 356 6.95 10.07 12.55
C TYR A 356 8.01 9.80 11.47
N ILE A 357 7.58 9.38 10.27
CA ILE A 357 8.47 9.16 9.11
C ILE A 357 9.21 10.46 8.77
N HIS A 358 8.49 11.59 8.67
CA HIS A 358 9.08 12.88 8.35
C HIS A 358 10.12 13.33 9.39
N ARG A 359 9.84 13.10 10.68
CA ARG A 359 10.74 13.47 11.78
C ARG A 359 12.14 12.85 11.65
N TYR A 360 12.24 11.67 11.07
CA TYR A 360 13.52 10.96 10.88
C TYR A 360 13.96 10.89 9.41
N TRP A 361 13.25 11.57 8.51
CA TRP A 361 13.65 11.72 7.12
C TRP A 361 14.96 12.51 7.04
N THR A 362 15.86 12.11 6.14
CA THR A 362 17.14 12.79 5.92
C THR A 362 17.40 13.05 4.44
N ASN A 363 18.35 13.93 4.14
CA ASN A 363 18.77 14.20 2.75
C ASN A 363 19.47 12.98 2.11
N ASP A 364 19.99 12.06 2.93
CA ASP A 364 20.55 10.79 2.51
C ASP A 364 19.52 9.65 2.61
N GLY A 365 18.24 9.96 2.81
CA GLY A 365 17.17 8.96 2.88
C GLY A 365 17.09 8.30 4.23
N ILE A 366 16.51 7.11 4.24
CA ILE A 366 16.24 6.34 5.46
C ILE A 366 16.51 4.85 5.22
N CYS A 367 16.49 4.07 6.29
CA CYS A 367 16.30 2.63 6.24
C CYS A 367 15.17 2.24 7.18
N TRP A 368 15.01 0.95 7.43
CA TRP A 368 13.99 0.38 8.32
C TRP A 368 13.97 0.95 9.76
N ALA A 369 15.06 1.59 10.19
CA ALA A 369 15.25 2.10 11.55
C ALA A 369 15.65 3.58 11.57
N LYS A 370 15.15 4.32 12.57
CA LYS A 370 15.55 5.73 12.79
C LYS A 370 17.06 5.88 13.05
N ASN A 371 17.61 7.03 12.66
CA ASN A 371 18.99 7.45 12.95
C ASN A 371 20.10 6.53 12.42
N SER A 372 19.83 5.79 11.34
CA SER A 372 20.83 4.97 10.66
C SER A 372 21.85 5.80 9.89
N ASN A 373 23.07 5.28 9.81
CA ASN A 373 24.13 5.78 8.91
C ASN A 373 24.20 4.98 7.59
N VAL A 374 23.30 4.01 7.40
CA VAL A 374 23.16 3.20 6.18
C VAL A 374 21.71 3.26 5.76
N GLN A 375 21.47 3.72 4.54
CA GLN A 375 20.14 3.85 3.96
C GLN A 375 19.93 2.78 2.88
N ASP A 376 18.68 2.44 2.64
CA ASP A 376 18.29 1.53 1.57
C ASP A 376 17.22 2.16 0.68
N ILE A 377 17.20 1.72 -0.58
CA ILE A 377 16.32 2.30 -1.58
C ILE A 377 14.85 1.94 -1.35
N ASP A 378 14.55 0.85 -0.65
CA ASP A 378 13.19 0.36 -0.49
C ASP A 378 12.42 1.26 0.49
N ASP A 379 12.94 1.38 1.71
CA ASP A 379 12.41 2.28 2.74
C ASP A 379 12.49 3.74 2.28
N THR A 380 13.56 4.15 1.59
CA THR A 380 13.67 5.52 1.05
C THR A 380 12.63 5.79 -0.04
N ALA A 381 12.41 4.88 -1.00
CA ALA A 381 11.41 5.06 -2.05
C ALA A 381 9.99 5.10 -1.47
N MET A 382 9.71 4.22 -0.52
CA MET A 382 8.44 4.16 0.16
C MET A 382 8.17 5.40 1.01
N GLY A 383 9.13 5.78 1.86
CA GLY A 383 9.05 6.99 2.69
C GLY A 383 8.89 8.24 1.84
N PHE A 384 9.66 8.38 0.75
CA PHE A 384 9.54 9.48 -0.21
C PHE A 384 8.12 9.58 -0.77
N ARG A 385 7.57 8.46 -1.26
CA ARG A 385 6.23 8.42 -1.84
C ARG A 385 5.17 8.77 -0.79
N VAL A 386 5.24 8.17 0.40
CA VAL A 386 4.30 8.42 1.49
C VAL A 386 4.33 9.89 1.91
N LEU A 387 5.52 10.46 2.14
CA LEU A 387 5.67 11.86 2.52
C LEU A 387 5.12 12.80 1.44
N ARG A 388 5.49 12.59 0.18
CA ARG A 388 5.03 13.41 -0.95
C ARG A 388 3.52 13.35 -1.16
N MET A 389 2.91 12.17 -1.00
CA MET A 389 1.45 12.02 -1.10
C MET A 389 0.69 12.78 0.01
N HIS A 390 1.35 13.11 1.11
CA HIS A 390 0.75 13.78 2.28
C HIS A 390 1.26 15.22 2.46
N GLY A 391 1.71 15.87 1.38
CA GLY A 391 2.03 17.31 1.39
C GLY A 391 3.45 17.69 1.78
N TYR A 392 4.28 16.74 2.21
CA TYR A 392 5.64 17.04 2.68
C TYR A 392 6.59 17.34 1.52
N GLU A 393 7.37 18.42 1.67
CA GLU A 393 8.44 18.77 0.74
C GLU A 393 9.65 17.83 0.90
N VAL A 394 9.72 16.82 0.03
CA VAL A 394 10.85 15.90 -0.07
C VAL A 394 11.53 16.02 -1.43
N THR A 395 12.86 16.18 -1.43
CA THR A 395 13.66 16.25 -2.66
C THR A 395 13.99 14.85 -3.20
N PRO A 396 13.90 14.62 -4.52
CA PRO A 396 14.28 13.34 -5.13
C PRO A 396 15.80 13.14 -5.18
N ASP A 397 16.60 14.14 -4.81
CA ASP A 397 18.06 14.01 -4.72
C ASP A 397 18.51 12.93 -3.73
N VAL A 398 17.63 12.55 -2.80
CA VAL A 398 17.80 11.41 -1.89
C VAL A 398 18.19 10.11 -2.62
N PHE A 399 17.77 9.96 -3.87
CA PHE A 399 18.01 8.76 -4.67
C PHE A 399 19.39 8.72 -5.34
N ARG A 400 20.13 9.83 -5.37
CA ARG A 400 21.41 9.92 -6.11
C ARG A 400 22.45 8.93 -5.61
N GLN A 401 22.47 8.63 -4.31
CA GLN A 401 23.42 7.68 -3.73
C GLN A 401 23.18 6.22 -4.16
N PHE A 402 21.95 5.89 -4.57
CA PHE A 402 21.58 4.57 -5.06
C PHE A 402 21.75 4.46 -6.57
N GLU A 403 21.98 5.59 -7.26
CA GLU A 403 22.20 5.65 -8.69
C GLU A 403 23.69 5.50 -9.00
N LYS A 404 24.00 4.59 -9.92
CA LYS A 404 25.34 4.43 -10.48
C LYS A 404 25.25 3.93 -11.92
N ASP A 405 25.85 4.68 -12.84
CA ASP A 405 25.94 4.35 -14.26
C ASP A 405 24.55 4.08 -14.91
N GLY A 406 23.54 4.87 -14.52
CA GLY A 406 22.16 4.77 -14.97
C GLY A 406 21.38 3.60 -14.36
N LYS A 407 21.92 2.95 -13.32
CA LYS A 407 21.28 1.84 -12.60
C LYS A 407 21.03 2.21 -11.15
N PHE A 408 19.94 1.67 -10.60
CA PHE A 408 19.62 1.82 -9.19
C PHE A 408 19.93 0.50 -8.44
N VAL A 409 20.43 0.62 -7.21
CA VAL A 409 20.79 -0.50 -6.33
C VAL A 409 20.16 -0.35 -4.96
N CYS A 410 19.99 -1.45 -4.23
CA CYS A 410 19.35 -1.45 -2.91
C CYS A 410 20.14 -0.66 -1.86
N PHE A 411 21.48 -0.72 -1.92
CA PHE A 411 22.37 -0.06 -0.97
C PHE A 411 23.51 0.63 -1.71
N ALA A 412 23.86 1.83 -1.28
CA ALA A 412 24.98 2.58 -1.85
C ALA A 412 26.28 1.76 -1.82
N GLY A 413 27.03 1.77 -2.93
CA GLY A 413 28.28 1.03 -3.08
C GLY A 413 28.13 -0.49 -3.27
N GLN A 414 26.92 -1.02 -3.34
CA GLN A 414 26.65 -2.43 -3.63
C GLN A 414 26.08 -2.63 -5.04
N SER A 415 25.93 -3.88 -5.45
CA SER A 415 25.35 -4.25 -6.75
C SER A 415 24.02 -4.98 -6.63
N THR A 416 23.46 -5.06 -5.43
CA THR A 416 22.24 -5.83 -5.15
C THR A 416 21.03 -5.06 -5.66
N GLN A 417 20.15 -5.76 -6.37
CA GLN A 417 18.84 -5.29 -6.83
C GLN A 417 17.82 -6.32 -6.39
N ALA A 418 16.74 -5.87 -5.77
CA ALA A 418 15.64 -6.71 -5.32
C ALA A 418 14.36 -6.31 -6.04
N THR A 419 13.47 -7.27 -6.27
CA THR A 419 12.23 -7.05 -7.00
C THR A 419 11.34 -6.05 -6.26
N THR A 420 11.19 -6.19 -4.94
CA THR A 420 10.43 -5.28 -4.07
C THR A 420 11.01 -3.88 -4.05
N GLY A 421 12.32 -3.72 -3.78
CA GLY A 421 12.97 -2.42 -3.79
C GLY A 421 12.84 -1.69 -5.14
N MET A 422 12.96 -2.41 -6.27
CA MET A 422 12.75 -1.81 -7.60
C MET A 422 11.29 -1.54 -7.91
N PHE A 423 10.36 -2.37 -7.43
CA PHE A 423 8.92 -2.13 -7.51
C PHE A 423 8.51 -0.86 -6.76
N ASN A 424 9.02 -0.66 -5.55
CA ASN A 424 8.73 0.53 -4.77
C ASN A 424 9.42 1.77 -5.34
N MET A 425 10.63 1.64 -5.90
CA MET A 425 11.25 2.70 -6.68
C MET A 425 10.40 3.09 -7.92
N TYR A 426 9.86 2.10 -8.63
CA TYR A 426 8.95 2.35 -9.76
C TYR A 426 7.70 3.10 -9.32
N ARG A 427 7.06 2.68 -8.22
CA ARG A 427 5.89 3.37 -7.65
C ARG A 427 6.22 4.81 -7.24
N ALA A 428 7.33 5.02 -6.52
CA ALA A 428 7.78 6.34 -6.08
C ALA A 428 8.08 7.29 -7.25
N SER A 429 8.72 6.78 -8.31
CA SER A 429 9.09 7.56 -9.50
C SER A 429 7.89 8.12 -10.28
N GLN A 430 6.69 7.58 -10.07
CA GLN A 430 5.47 8.08 -10.72
C GLN A 430 4.90 9.35 -10.06
N PHE A 431 5.44 9.74 -8.90
CA PHE A 431 5.16 11.01 -8.22
C PHE A 431 6.16 12.11 -8.61
N CYS A 432 6.76 12.00 -9.79
CA CYS A 432 7.69 12.96 -10.36
C CYS A 432 7.03 14.32 -10.59
N PHE A 433 7.66 15.39 -10.13
CA PHE A 433 7.35 16.77 -10.46
C PHE A 433 8.18 17.22 -11.68
N PRO A 434 7.73 18.27 -12.40
CA PRO A 434 8.45 18.75 -13.58
C PRO A 434 9.91 19.09 -13.29
N GLY A 435 10.84 18.51 -14.06
CA GLY A 435 12.27 18.75 -13.95
C GLY A 435 13.05 17.80 -13.04
N GLU A 436 12.38 16.88 -12.34
CA GLU A 436 13.01 15.91 -11.44
C GLU A 436 13.63 14.72 -12.20
N LYS A 437 14.69 15.00 -12.96
CA LYS A 437 15.34 14.04 -13.87
C LYS A 437 15.71 12.69 -13.23
N ILE A 438 16.16 12.69 -11.97
CA ILE A 438 16.53 11.45 -11.26
C ILE A 438 15.35 10.48 -11.13
N LEU A 439 14.12 10.97 -10.98
CA LEU A 439 12.93 10.14 -10.95
C LEU A 439 12.54 9.64 -12.34
N ASP A 440 12.73 10.44 -13.39
CA ASP A 440 12.52 9.96 -14.76
C ASP A 440 13.49 8.82 -15.11
N ASP A 441 14.75 8.95 -14.71
CA ASP A 441 15.77 7.92 -14.89
C ASP A 441 15.44 6.68 -14.05
N ALA A 442 14.99 6.86 -12.80
CA ALA A 442 14.52 5.78 -11.95
C ALA A 442 13.29 5.06 -12.50
N LYS A 443 12.30 5.79 -13.03
CA LYS A 443 11.09 5.23 -13.65
C LYS A 443 11.46 4.32 -14.81
N LYS A 444 12.33 4.79 -15.71
CA LYS A 444 12.81 4.01 -16.86
C LYS A 444 13.57 2.76 -16.42
N PHE A 445 14.51 2.93 -15.49
CA PHE A 445 15.33 1.81 -15.01
C PHE A 445 14.49 0.73 -14.34
N SER A 446 13.69 1.12 -13.34
CA SER A 446 12.86 0.20 -12.55
C SER A 446 11.78 -0.48 -13.39
N TYR A 447 11.11 0.25 -14.29
CA TYR A 447 10.15 -0.35 -15.23
C TYR A 447 10.80 -1.44 -16.08
N ASN A 448 11.96 -1.16 -16.69
CA ASN A 448 12.67 -2.11 -17.54
C ASN A 448 13.14 -3.34 -16.74
N TYR A 449 13.68 -3.13 -15.55
CA TYR A 449 14.09 -4.20 -14.64
C TYR A 449 12.92 -5.13 -14.30
N LEU A 450 11.78 -4.58 -13.90
CA LEU A 450 10.59 -5.34 -13.54
C LEU A 450 10.00 -6.06 -14.75
N LYS A 451 9.96 -5.42 -15.92
CA LYS A 451 9.46 -6.05 -17.16
C LYS A 451 10.35 -7.19 -17.63
N GLU A 452 11.67 -7.03 -17.52
CA GLU A 452 12.64 -8.08 -17.79
C GLU A 452 12.44 -9.28 -16.85
N ASN A 453 12.31 -9.04 -15.54
CA ASN A 453 12.04 -10.09 -14.56
C ASN A 453 10.68 -10.77 -14.78
N GLN A 454 9.63 -10.02 -15.14
CA GLN A 454 8.33 -10.56 -15.52
C GLN A 454 8.45 -11.51 -16.72
N SER A 455 9.17 -11.10 -17.77
CA SER A 455 9.34 -11.92 -18.99
C SER A 455 10.12 -13.22 -18.75
N LYS A 456 10.97 -13.25 -17.72
CA LYS A 456 11.78 -14.41 -17.33
C LYS A 456 11.10 -15.28 -16.26
N ASN A 457 9.89 -14.93 -15.84
CA ASN A 457 9.20 -15.55 -14.70
C ASN A 457 10.05 -15.53 -13.41
N LYS A 458 10.71 -14.39 -13.15
CA LYS A 458 11.61 -14.15 -12.01
C LYS A 458 11.10 -13.03 -11.10
N LEU A 459 9.79 -12.86 -10.98
CA LEU A 459 9.18 -11.97 -10.00
C LEU A 459 9.12 -12.67 -8.64
N LEU A 460 10.28 -13.08 -8.16
CA LEU A 460 10.52 -13.54 -6.80
C LEU A 460 11.30 -12.46 -6.07
N ASP A 461 11.19 -12.43 -4.76
CA ASP A 461 11.93 -11.49 -3.94
C ASP A 461 12.77 -12.17 -2.89
N LYS A 462 13.92 -11.54 -2.63
CA LYS A 462 14.89 -12.04 -1.66
C LYS A 462 14.51 -11.72 -0.21
N TRP A 463 13.62 -10.75 -0.01
CA TRP A 463 13.31 -10.18 1.30
C TRP A 463 11.90 -10.51 1.79
N ILE A 464 11.06 -11.11 0.95
CA ILE A 464 9.70 -11.49 1.30
C ILE A 464 9.20 -12.71 0.50
N ILE A 465 8.50 -13.61 1.19
CA ILE A 465 7.63 -14.63 0.62
C ILE A 465 6.21 -14.10 0.74
N SER A 466 5.74 -13.46 -0.33
CA SER A 466 4.39 -12.86 -0.40
C SER A 466 3.42 -13.76 -1.14
N LYS A 467 2.12 -13.64 -0.89
CA LYS A 467 1.08 -14.37 -1.61
C LYS A 467 1.09 -14.20 -3.14
N ASP A 468 1.21 -12.97 -3.67
CA ASP A 468 1.16 -12.73 -5.13
C ASP A 468 1.97 -11.49 -5.62
N LEU A 469 3.28 -11.47 -5.35
CA LEU A 469 4.18 -10.44 -5.91
C LEU A 469 4.12 -10.34 -7.45
N PRO A 470 4.04 -11.45 -8.23
CA PRO A 470 3.89 -11.35 -9.67
C PRO A 470 2.62 -10.58 -10.10
N GLY A 471 1.50 -10.78 -9.39
CA GLY A 471 0.28 -10.03 -9.59
C GLY A 471 0.41 -8.56 -9.23
N GLU A 472 1.05 -8.22 -8.10
CA GLU A 472 1.27 -6.83 -7.68
C GLU A 472 2.11 -6.05 -8.70
N VAL A 473 3.26 -6.62 -9.10
CA VAL A 473 4.14 -6.03 -10.11
C VAL A 473 3.44 -5.99 -11.47
N GLY A 474 2.71 -7.04 -11.82
CA GLY A 474 1.94 -7.13 -13.05
C GLY A 474 0.89 -6.02 -13.16
N TYR A 475 0.16 -5.76 -12.08
CA TYR A 475 -0.81 -4.66 -12.00
C TYR A 475 -0.12 -3.31 -12.22
N ALA A 476 0.95 -3.00 -11.48
CA ALA A 476 1.62 -1.70 -11.59
C ALA A 476 2.29 -1.46 -12.96
N LEU A 477 2.79 -2.50 -13.62
CA LEU A 477 3.35 -2.41 -14.97
C LEU A 477 2.28 -2.18 -16.04
N ASN A 478 1.06 -2.69 -15.83
CA ASN A 478 -0.04 -2.59 -16.79
C ASN A 478 -0.90 -1.33 -16.54
N VAL A 479 -1.02 -0.90 -15.29
CA VAL A 479 -1.84 0.23 -14.83
C VAL A 479 -0.91 1.29 -14.21
N PRO A 480 -0.45 2.30 -14.97
CA PRO A 480 0.35 3.38 -14.40
C PRO A 480 -0.47 4.17 -13.38
N TRP A 481 0.18 4.86 -12.45
CA TRP A 481 -0.47 5.58 -11.35
C TRP A 481 -1.48 6.63 -11.83
N TYR A 482 -1.22 7.28 -12.98
CA TYR A 482 -2.17 8.21 -13.62
C TYR A 482 -3.46 7.53 -14.09
N ALA A 483 -3.43 6.22 -14.37
CA ALA A 483 -4.60 5.42 -14.73
C ALA A 483 -5.11 4.54 -13.56
N SER A 484 -4.41 4.47 -12.42
CA SER A 484 -4.83 3.65 -11.28
C SER A 484 -6.01 4.31 -10.55
N LEU A 485 -7.21 3.72 -10.66
CA LEU A 485 -8.40 4.17 -9.93
C LEU A 485 -8.44 3.51 -8.54
N PRO A 486 -8.81 4.23 -7.46
CA PRO A 486 -8.76 3.72 -6.09
C PRO A 486 -9.41 2.34 -5.88
N ARG A 487 -10.66 2.15 -6.33
CA ARG A 487 -11.33 0.85 -6.19
C ARG A 487 -10.74 -0.23 -7.09
N LEU A 488 -10.22 0.13 -8.26
CA LEU A 488 -9.59 -0.83 -9.15
C LEU A 488 -8.33 -1.40 -8.50
N GLU A 489 -7.43 -0.55 -8.00
CA GLU A 489 -6.22 -0.98 -7.30
C GLU A 489 -6.57 -1.81 -6.06
N THR A 490 -7.53 -1.34 -5.25
CA THR A 490 -8.01 -2.07 -4.08
C THR A 490 -8.53 -3.46 -4.45
N ARG A 491 -9.33 -3.56 -5.52
CA ARG A 491 -9.94 -4.82 -5.95
C ARG A 491 -8.92 -5.89 -6.29
N TYR A 492 -7.83 -5.52 -6.98
CA TYR A 492 -6.74 -6.46 -7.27
C TYR A 492 -5.91 -6.74 -6.03
N TYR A 493 -5.63 -5.73 -5.20
CA TYR A 493 -4.80 -5.92 -4.02
C TYR A 493 -5.44 -6.80 -2.95
N LEU A 494 -6.77 -6.80 -2.82
CA LEU A 494 -7.49 -7.74 -1.94
C LEU A 494 -7.24 -9.21 -2.29
N GLU A 495 -6.96 -9.53 -3.56
CA GLU A 495 -6.60 -10.89 -3.98
C GLU A 495 -5.11 -11.18 -3.77
N GLN A 496 -4.27 -10.15 -3.70
CA GLN A 496 -2.81 -10.24 -3.68
C GLN A 496 -2.21 -10.20 -2.27
N TYR A 497 -2.82 -9.46 -1.36
CA TYR A 497 -2.35 -9.33 0.02
C TYR A 497 -2.44 -10.67 0.76
N GLY A 498 -1.33 -11.09 1.39
CA GLY A 498 -1.22 -12.37 2.08
C GLY A 498 -1.70 -12.37 3.51
N GLY A 499 -2.04 -11.22 4.09
CA GLY A 499 -2.44 -11.15 5.50
C GLY A 499 -1.33 -11.66 6.40
N GLU A 500 -1.67 -12.53 7.35
CA GLU A 500 -0.67 -13.09 8.27
C GLU A 500 0.28 -14.12 7.62
N ASP A 501 -0.03 -14.60 6.42
CA ASP A 501 0.76 -15.62 5.72
C ASP A 501 2.03 -15.05 5.08
N ASP A 502 2.09 -13.74 4.82
CA ASP A 502 3.29 -13.09 4.29
C ASP A 502 4.46 -13.22 5.29
N VAL A 503 5.62 -13.65 4.79
CA VAL A 503 6.83 -13.85 5.60
C VAL A 503 7.98 -13.06 5.06
N TRP A 504 8.62 -12.29 5.93
CA TRP A 504 9.80 -11.52 5.60
C TRP A 504 11.07 -12.35 5.80
N ILE A 505 12.08 -12.11 4.96
CA ILE A 505 13.34 -12.85 4.96
C ILE A 505 14.44 -11.92 5.46
N GLY A 506 14.83 -12.12 6.72
CA GLY A 506 15.96 -11.49 7.37
C GLY A 506 17.18 -12.42 7.41
N LYS A 507 17.96 -12.36 8.49
CA LYS A 507 18.89 -13.46 8.83
C LYS A 507 18.13 -14.76 9.13
N THR A 508 16.89 -14.63 9.59
CA THR A 508 15.90 -15.69 9.73
C THR A 508 14.58 -15.22 9.13
N LEU A 509 13.65 -16.14 8.91
CA LEU A 509 12.27 -15.75 8.61
C LEU A 509 11.68 -14.96 9.78
N TYR A 510 10.88 -13.95 9.48
CA TYR A 510 10.18 -13.15 10.49
C TYR A 510 8.83 -12.62 10.00
N ARG A 511 7.98 -12.24 10.96
CA ARG A 511 6.64 -11.69 10.74
C ARG A 511 6.51 -10.32 11.40
N MET A 512 5.69 -9.49 10.81
CA MET A 512 5.42 -8.11 11.21
C MET A 512 3.93 -7.97 11.51
N GLY A 513 3.50 -8.28 12.73
CA GLY A 513 2.08 -8.48 13.07
C GLY A 513 1.21 -7.23 12.84
N LYS A 514 1.78 -6.03 12.99
CA LYS A 514 1.08 -4.78 12.68
C LYS A 514 1.06 -4.41 11.20
N VAL A 515 1.93 -5.01 10.39
CA VAL A 515 1.98 -4.76 8.93
C VAL A 515 1.13 -5.80 8.19
N SER A 516 1.39 -7.08 8.46
CA SER A 516 0.86 -8.25 7.76
C SER A 516 -0.05 -9.04 8.70
N ASN A 517 -1.35 -8.80 8.63
CA ASN A 517 -2.36 -9.48 9.44
C ASN A 517 -3.71 -9.65 8.72
N ASN A 518 -4.47 -10.66 9.17
CA ASN A 518 -5.79 -10.99 8.63
C ASN A 518 -6.87 -9.99 9.07
N THR A 519 -6.69 -9.28 10.19
CA THR A 519 -7.64 -8.25 10.64
C THR A 519 -7.82 -7.15 9.59
N TYR A 520 -6.73 -6.73 8.94
CA TYR A 520 -6.77 -5.76 7.84
C TYR A 520 -7.50 -6.34 6.62
N LEU A 521 -7.20 -7.58 6.24
CA LEU A 521 -7.79 -8.21 5.06
C LEU A 521 -9.30 -8.41 5.22
N GLU A 522 -9.74 -8.95 6.36
CA GLU A 522 -11.16 -9.22 6.62
C GLU A 522 -11.98 -7.93 6.71
N MET A 523 -11.47 -6.90 7.37
CA MET A 523 -12.10 -5.57 7.35
C MET A 523 -12.20 -5.03 5.92
N ALA A 524 -11.12 -5.13 5.14
CA ALA A 524 -11.07 -4.58 3.79
C ALA A 524 -12.02 -5.29 2.82
N LYS A 525 -12.16 -6.62 2.92
CA LYS A 525 -13.16 -7.38 2.17
C LYS A 525 -14.58 -6.96 2.54
N LEU A 526 -14.89 -6.88 3.84
CA LEU A 526 -16.20 -6.48 4.33
C LEU A 526 -16.55 -5.07 3.87
N ASP A 527 -15.62 -4.12 4.02
CA ASP A 527 -15.77 -2.74 3.59
C ASP A 527 -15.98 -2.62 2.08
N TYR A 528 -15.18 -3.33 1.29
CA TYR A 528 -15.28 -3.35 -0.17
C TYR A 528 -16.65 -3.86 -0.62
N ASN A 529 -17.10 -4.98 -0.07
CA ASN A 529 -18.39 -5.59 -0.41
C ASN A 529 -19.57 -4.69 0.01
N ASN A 530 -19.49 -4.03 1.17
CA ASN A 530 -20.49 -3.05 1.60
C ASN A 530 -20.60 -1.86 0.62
N CYS A 531 -19.45 -1.33 0.17
CA CYS A 531 -19.42 -0.28 -0.84
C CYS A 531 -20.02 -0.77 -2.17
N GLN A 532 -19.61 -1.96 -2.62
CA GLN A 532 -20.08 -2.54 -3.87
C GLN A 532 -21.60 -2.74 -3.88
N ALA A 533 -22.19 -3.25 -2.78
CA ALA A 533 -23.63 -3.42 -2.67
C ALA A 533 -24.39 -2.09 -2.81
N MET A 534 -23.88 -1.02 -2.19
CA MET A 534 -24.44 0.32 -2.37
C MET A 534 -24.27 0.84 -3.79
N HIS A 535 -23.13 0.57 -4.42
CA HIS A 535 -22.91 0.98 -5.81
C HIS A 535 -23.87 0.28 -6.77
N GLN A 536 -24.24 -0.98 -6.50
CA GLN A 536 -25.24 -1.71 -7.28
C GLN A 536 -26.66 -1.14 -7.08
N LEU A 537 -27.02 -0.75 -5.86
CA LEU A 537 -28.29 -0.09 -5.60
C LEU A 537 -28.39 1.26 -6.33
N GLU A 538 -27.33 2.07 -6.25
CA GLU A 538 -27.23 3.35 -6.96
C GLU A 538 -27.27 3.17 -8.49
N TRP A 539 -26.64 2.12 -9.01
CA TRP A 539 -26.70 1.77 -10.42
C TRP A 539 -28.15 1.56 -10.90
N ASN A 540 -28.93 0.77 -10.15
CA ASN A 540 -30.35 0.54 -10.47
C ASN A 540 -31.15 1.85 -10.52
N ASN A 541 -30.92 2.75 -9.56
CA ASN A 541 -31.60 4.05 -9.49
C ASN A 541 -31.19 4.97 -10.66
N ILE A 542 -29.91 4.97 -11.05
CA ILE A 542 -29.40 5.77 -12.17
C ILE A 542 -29.98 5.27 -13.51
N GLN A 543 -30.18 3.96 -13.68
CA GLN A 543 -30.84 3.42 -14.86
C GLN A 543 -32.30 3.90 -14.97
N GLN A 544 -33.02 3.95 -13.86
CA GLN A 544 -34.39 4.48 -13.81
C GLN A 544 -34.41 5.96 -14.23
N TRP A 545 -33.54 6.80 -13.64
CA TRP A 545 -33.38 8.20 -14.03
C TRP A 545 -33.15 8.36 -15.54
N PHE A 546 -32.27 7.55 -16.12
CA PHE A 546 -31.93 7.60 -17.54
C PHE A 546 -33.13 7.32 -18.46
N VAL A 547 -34.00 6.39 -18.06
CA VAL A 547 -35.23 6.04 -18.78
C VAL A 547 -36.31 7.12 -18.60
N GLU A 548 -36.55 7.57 -17.37
CA GLU A 548 -37.60 8.53 -17.02
C GLU A 548 -37.42 9.87 -17.73
N PHE A 549 -36.19 10.38 -17.80
CA PHE A 549 -35.88 11.62 -18.52
C PHE A 549 -35.68 11.42 -20.03
N GLY A 550 -35.82 10.18 -20.52
CA GLY A 550 -35.73 9.86 -21.94
C GLY A 550 -34.37 10.18 -22.56
N ILE A 551 -33.28 10.11 -21.77
CA ILE A 551 -31.94 10.57 -22.16
C ILE A 551 -31.44 9.90 -23.46
N LYS A 552 -31.77 8.62 -23.64
CA LYS A 552 -31.47 7.85 -24.86
C LYS A 552 -31.95 8.52 -26.16
N GLN A 553 -32.97 9.38 -26.09
CA GLN A 553 -33.54 10.06 -27.26
C GLN A 553 -32.67 11.22 -27.75
N PHE A 554 -31.66 11.65 -26.99
CA PHE A 554 -30.90 12.88 -27.24
C PHE A 554 -29.52 12.65 -27.87
N GLY A 555 -29.15 11.41 -28.19
CA GLY A 555 -27.86 11.11 -28.82
C GLY A 555 -27.51 9.62 -28.82
N THR A 556 -26.21 9.30 -28.89
CA THR A 556 -25.71 7.92 -28.80
C THR A 556 -25.43 7.47 -27.36
N SER A 557 -25.73 8.30 -26.36
CA SER A 557 -25.62 7.90 -24.96
C SER A 557 -26.55 6.72 -24.73
N ASP A 558 -25.98 5.57 -24.43
CA ASP A 558 -26.66 4.31 -24.18
C ASP A 558 -26.40 3.85 -22.75
N LEU A 559 -27.02 2.74 -22.35
CA LEU A 559 -26.81 2.16 -21.02
C LEU A 559 -25.35 1.78 -20.79
N THR A 560 -24.58 1.47 -21.84
CA THR A 560 -23.15 1.20 -21.74
C THR A 560 -22.38 2.46 -21.37
N SER A 561 -22.64 3.59 -22.04
CA SER A 561 -22.03 4.88 -21.73
C SER A 561 -22.37 5.35 -20.32
N LEU A 562 -23.63 5.14 -19.90
CA LEU A 562 -24.10 5.40 -18.53
C LEU A 562 -23.35 4.54 -17.51
N LEU A 563 -23.19 3.24 -17.77
CA LEU A 563 -22.46 2.32 -16.90
C LEU A 563 -20.99 2.72 -16.76
N VAL A 564 -20.34 3.08 -17.87
CA VAL A 564 -18.94 3.56 -17.83
C VAL A 564 -18.84 4.85 -17.03
N ALA A 565 -19.72 5.83 -17.26
CA ALA A 565 -19.72 7.09 -16.51
C ALA A 565 -19.91 6.86 -15.00
N TYR A 566 -20.85 5.99 -14.65
CA TYR A 566 -21.11 5.64 -13.26
C TYR A 566 -19.95 4.86 -12.63
N TYR A 567 -19.39 3.87 -13.32
CA TYR A 567 -18.20 3.15 -12.89
C TYR A 567 -17.02 4.09 -12.62
N LEU A 568 -16.75 5.04 -13.52
CA LEU A 568 -15.64 5.99 -13.34
C LEU A 568 -15.84 6.86 -12.09
N ALA A 569 -17.07 7.29 -11.79
CA ALA A 569 -17.39 8.00 -10.57
C ALA A 569 -17.21 7.09 -9.33
N ALA A 570 -17.80 5.90 -9.36
CA ALA A 570 -17.79 4.95 -8.24
C ALA A 570 -16.42 4.36 -7.93
N ALA A 571 -15.56 4.23 -8.94
CA ALA A 571 -14.20 3.73 -8.75
C ALA A 571 -13.27 4.73 -8.06
N ASN A 572 -13.64 6.03 -8.04
CA ASN A 572 -12.86 7.10 -7.41
C ASN A 572 -13.45 7.58 -6.09
N ILE A 573 -14.74 7.92 -6.06
CA ILE A 573 -15.47 8.35 -4.86
C ILE A 573 -16.31 7.18 -4.39
N PHE A 574 -15.73 6.23 -3.67
CA PHE A 574 -16.38 4.96 -3.39
C PHE A 574 -17.11 4.91 -2.04
N GLU A 575 -16.87 5.90 -1.19
CA GLU A 575 -17.35 5.95 0.19
C GLU A 575 -18.87 6.03 0.26
N LEU A 576 -19.51 5.31 1.20
CA LEU A 576 -20.96 5.20 1.28
C LEU A 576 -21.65 6.57 1.44
N GLU A 577 -21.08 7.40 2.31
CA GLU A 577 -21.53 8.74 2.66
C GLU A 577 -21.40 9.75 1.52
N ARG A 578 -20.63 9.43 0.46
CA ARG A 578 -20.38 10.31 -0.70
C ARG A 578 -21.21 9.93 -1.93
N SER A 579 -22.33 9.25 -1.72
CA SER A 579 -23.28 8.83 -2.76
C SER A 579 -23.70 9.98 -3.69
N LYS A 580 -24.03 11.15 -3.12
CA LYS A 580 -24.50 12.30 -3.89
C LYS A 580 -23.45 12.86 -4.84
N GLU A 581 -22.18 12.83 -4.46
CA GLU A 581 -21.06 13.23 -5.31
C GLU A 581 -20.87 12.27 -6.49
N ARG A 582 -20.95 10.95 -6.25
CA ARG A 582 -20.88 9.94 -7.34
C ARG A 582 -22.02 10.08 -8.34
N VAL A 583 -23.25 10.11 -7.83
CA VAL A 583 -24.46 10.11 -8.66
C VAL A 583 -24.51 11.40 -9.49
N SER A 584 -24.19 12.55 -8.87
CA SER A 584 -24.16 13.84 -9.56
C SER A 584 -23.08 13.89 -10.64
N TRP A 585 -21.90 13.33 -10.39
CA TRP A 585 -20.84 13.18 -11.39
C TRP A 585 -21.34 12.36 -12.58
N ALA A 586 -21.84 11.14 -12.35
CA ALA A 586 -22.29 10.26 -13.42
C ALA A 586 -23.40 10.90 -14.28
N LYS A 587 -24.42 11.47 -13.63
CA LYS A 587 -25.52 12.18 -14.32
C LYS A 587 -25.02 13.39 -15.12
N THR A 588 -24.10 14.17 -14.55
CA THR A 588 -23.49 15.33 -15.21
C THR A 588 -22.71 14.92 -16.44
N ALA A 589 -21.85 13.90 -16.35
CA ALA A 589 -21.08 13.40 -17.47
C ALA A 589 -21.98 12.97 -18.65
N ILE A 590 -23.10 12.31 -18.35
CA ILE A 590 -24.06 11.87 -19.36
C ILE A 590 -24.86 13.03 -19.97
N LEU A 591 -25.30 13.99 -19.15
CA LEU A 591 -25.98 15.18 -19.66
C LEU A 591 -25.07 16.02 -20.54
N ILE A 592 -23.78 16.15 -20.19
CA ILE A 592 -22.82 16.84 -21.04
C ILE A 592 -22.66 16.12 -22.39
N ASP A 593 -22.48 14.79 -22.39
CA ASP A 593 -22.36 14.01 -23.62
C ASP A 593 -23.61 14.14 -24.50
N ALA A 594 -24.80 14.04 -23.91
CA ALA A 594 -26.07 14.18 -24.60
C ALA A 594 -26.26 15.59 -25.19
N ILE A 595 -26.02 16.64 -24.40
CA ILE A 595 -26.18 18.03 -24.86
C ILE A 595 -25.15 18.38 -25.93
N SER A 596 -23.88 17.97 -25.78
CA SER A 596 -22.83 18.26 -26.76
C SER A 596 -23.18 17.63 -28.11
N LYS A 597 -23.58 16.35 -28.12
CA LYS A 597 -24.01 15.66 -29.36
C LYS A 597 -25.28 16.25 -29.97
N PHE A 598 -26.22 16.66 -29.12
CA PHE A 598 -27.43 17.34 -29.57
C PHE A 598 -27.09 18.69 -30.23
N PHE A 599 -26.16 19.44 -29.67
CA PHE A 599 -25.64 20.69 -30.24
C PHE A 599 -24.85 20.44 -31.54
N ASP A 600 -24.09 19.36 -31.63
CA ASP A 600 -23.36 18.97 -32.86
C ASP A 600 -24.29 18.43 -33.97
N SER A 601 -25.54 18.11 -33.64
CA SER A 601 -26.49 17.57 -34.61
C SER A 601 -26.74 18.56 -35.77
N PRO A 602 -26.67 18.10 -37.03
CA PRO A 602 -26.95 18.94 -38.19
C PRO A 602 -28.42 19.39 -38.27
N GLN A 603 -29.30 18.80 -37.46
CA GLN A 603 -30.71 19.14 -37.39
C GLN A 603 -30.99 20.40 -36.54
N LEU A 604 -30.01 20.86 -35.75
CA LEU A 604 -30.18 21.97 -34.82
C LEU A 604 -29.60 23.26 -35.42
N SER A 605 -30.44 24.27 -35.63
CA SER A 605 -30.00 25.57 -36.15
C SER A 605 -29.22 26.37 -35.09
N LYS A 606 -28.48 27.40 -35.52
CA LYS A 606 -27.82 28.33 -34.58
C LYS A 606 -28.84 29.05 -33.69
N ASP A 607 -30.01 29.37 -34.25
CA ASP A 607 -31.10 30.02 -33.52
C ASP A 607 -31.69 29.09 -32.45
N ASP A 608 -31.80 27.79 -32.73
CA ASP A 608 -32.24 26.78 -31.75
C ASP A 608 -31.25 26.65 -30.59
N ARG A 609 -29.93 26.68 -30.89
CA ARG A 609 -28.88 26.64 -29.86
C ARG A 609 -28.93 27.89 -28.97
N GLN A 610 -29.05 29.07 -29.57
CA GLN A 610 -29.22 30.32 -28.84
C GLN A 610 -30.50 30.30 -27.99
N ALA A 611 -31.61 29.82 -28.54
CA ALA A 611 -32.89 29.72 -27.85
C ALA A 611 -32.80 28.77 -26.63
N PHE A 612 -32.10 27.64 -26.76
CA PHE A 612 -31.85 26.74 -25.63
C PHE A 612 -31.08 27.43 -24.51
N VAL A 613 -29.97 28.11 -24.82
CA VAL A 613 -29.15 28.82 -23.82
C VAL A 613 -29.94 29.97 -23.19
N ASP A 614 -30.63 30.77 -23.99
CA ASP A 614 -31.47 31.88 -23.51
C ASP A 614 -32.63 31.40 -22.63
N ASP A 615 -33.20 30.24 -22.93
CA ASP A 615 -34.22 29.63 -22.09
C ASP A 615 -33.62 29.21 -20.74
N PHE A 616 -32.49 28.48 -20.74
CA PHE A 616 -31.82 28.05 -19.50
C PHE A 616 -31.51 29.23 -18.57
N ARG A 617 -31.08 30.37 -19.12
CA ARG A 617 -30.73 31.59 -18.37
C ARG A 617 -31.92 32.29 -17.71
N LYS A 618 -33.13 32.12 -18.24
CA LYS A 618 -34.34 32.76 -17.69
C LYS A 618 -34.72 32.08 -16.35
N LYS A 619 -34.47 32.79 -15.24
CA LYS A 619 -35.04 32.46 -13.93
C LYS A 619 -36.57 32.50 -14.05
N SER A 620 -37.25 31.40 -13.73
CA SER A 620 -38.70 31.20 -13.93
C SER A 620 -39.58 32.33 -13.36
N THR A 621 -39.83 33.39 -14.15
CA THR A 621 -40.90 34.37 -13.89
C THR A 621 -41.43 34.95 -15.20
N SER A 622 -41.94 34.10 -16.10
CA SER A 622 -43.09 34.46 -16.93
C SER A 622 -43.51 33.26 -17.76
N LYS A 623 -44.82 32.98 -17.73
CA LYS A 623 -45.52 32.06 -18.61
C LYS A 623 -45.26 32.41 -20.08
N ARG A 624 -44.18 31.89 -20.66
CA ARG A 624 -44.21 31.40 -22.03
C ARG A 624 -43.96 29.92 -21.92
N HIS A 625 -45.01 29.14 -22.17
CA HIS A 625 -44.83 27.73 -22.45
C HIS A 625 -43.75 27.63 -23.51
N SER A 626 -42.59 27.07 -23.19
CA SER A 626 -41.75 26.45 -24.22
C SER A 626 -42.71 25.53 -24.98
N ILE A 627 -42.95 25.83 -26.25
CA ILE A 627 -43.94 25.08 -27.02
C ILE A 627 -43.42 23.64 -27.06
N ASN A 628 -44.27 22.65 -26.77
CA ASN A 628 -43.95 21.22 -26.86
C ASN A 628 -43.43 20.75 -28.25
N GLY A 629 -43.19 21.67 -29.19
CA GLY A 629 -42.66 21.45 -30.53
C GLY A 629 -41.21 21.88 -30.75
N GLU A 630 -40.54 22.52 -29.78
CA GLU A 630 -39.11 22.86 -29.93
C GLU A 630 -38.24 21.60 -29.88
N PRO A 631 -37.26 21.41 -30.79
CA PRO A 631 -36.46 20.19 -30.87
C PRO A 631 -35.63 19.93 -29.60
N TRP A 632 -35.35 20.96 -28.82
CA TRP A 632 -34.51 20.95 -27.62
C TRP A 632 -35.29 20.89 -26.30
N HIS A 633 -36.63 21.00 -26.33
CA HIS A 633 -37.46 21.12 -25.13
C HIS A 633 -37.26 19.95 -24.15
N LYS A 634 -37.24 18.71 -24.66
CA LYS A 634 -37.07 17.52 -23.83
C LYS A 634 -35.70 17.47 -23.14
N VAL A 635 -34.65 17.91 -23.83
CA VAL A 635 -33.28 18.03 -23.26
C VAL A 635 -33.26 19.04 -22.12
N MET A 636 -33.95 20.17 -22.30
CA MET A 636 -34.08 21.21 -21.27
C MET A 636 -34.81 20.70 -20.02
N VAL A 637 -35.89 19.94 -20.20
CA VAL A 637 -36.64 19.31 -19.10
C VAL A 637 -35.74 18.34 -18.34
N ALA A 638 -34.98 17.50 -19.05
CA ALA A 638 -34.04 16.56 -18.44
C ALA A 638 -32.94 17.26 -17.64
N LEU A 639 -32.33 18.32 -18.20
CA LEU A 639 -31.32 19.12 -17.53
C LEU A 639 -31.88 19.78 -16.26
N ARG A 640 -32.95 20.59 -16.38
CA ARG A 640 -33.53 21.29 -15.22
C ARG A 640 -34.05 20.33 -14.16
N GLY A 641 -34.69 19.23 -14.58
CA GLY A 641 -35.18 18.20 -13.67
C GLY A 641 -34.05 17.56 -12.88
N THR A 642 -32.95 17.21 -13.56
CA THR A 642 -31.76 16.66 -12.89
C THR A 642 -31.12 17.65 -11.93
N LEU A 643 -30.94 18.92 -12.32
CA LEU A 643 -30.37 19.94 -11.42
C LEU A 643 -31.25 20.20 -10.20
N HIS A 644 -32.57 20.12 -10.38
CA HIS A 644 -33.52 20.23 -9.27
C HIS A 644 -33.42 19.02 -8.33
N GLU A 645 -33.38 17.81 -8.86
CA GLU A 645 -33.20 16.57 -8.09
C GLU A 645 -31.91 16.61 -7.26
N LEU A 646 -30.78 16.96 -7.90
CA LEU A 646 -29.48 17.08 -7.22
C LEU A 646 -29.49 18.15 -6.13
N ALA A 647 -30.10 19.31 -6.38
CA ALA A 647 -30.20 20.37 -5.39
C ALA A 647 -31.08 19.98 -4.19
N LEU A 648 -32.20 19.31 -4.43
CA LEU A 648 -33.09 18.82 -3.39
C LEU A 648 -32.40 17.76 -2.52
N ASP A 649 -31.70 16.82 -3.16
CA ASP A 649 -30.93 15.78 -2.49
C ASP A 649 -29.84 16.36 -1.58
N THR A 650 -29.04 17.31 -2.08
CA THR A 650 -28.01 17.98 -1.28
C THR A 650 -28.62 18.83 -0.17
N LEU A 651 -29.75 19.50 -0.41
CA LEU A 651 -30.49 20.24 0.62
C LEU A 651 -30.94 19.33 1.76
N MET A 652 -31.41 18.12 1.45
CA MET A 652 -31.83 17.13 2.45
C MET A 652 -30.66 16.59 3.28
N VAL A 653 -29.46 16.46 2.69
CA VAL A 653 -28.27 15.91 3.37
C VAL A 653 -27.50 16.97 4.15
N HIS A 654 -27.25 18.13 3.54
CA HIS A 654 -26.36 19.17 4.08
C HIS A 654 -27.09 20.41 4.58
N GLY A 655 -28.41 20.53 4.37
CA GLY A 655 -29.18 21.73 4.72
C GLY A 655 -28.83 22.96 3.88
N GLN A 656 -28.15 22.78 2.75
CA GLN A 656 -27.72 23.86 1.85
C GLN A 656 -28.46 23.78 0.51
N ASP A 657 -29.04 24.89 0.08
CA ASP A 657 -29.60 25.02 -1.26
C ASP A 657 -28.49 25.33 -2.27
N ILE A 658 -28.13 24.33 -3.07
CA ILE A 658 -27.09 24.43 -4.08
C ILE A 658 -27.61 24.79 -5.48
N HIS A 659 -28.93 25.00 -5.64
CA HIS A 659 -29.55 25.14 -6.96
C HIS A 659 -28.94 26.28 -7.78
N GLN A 660 -28.66 27.41 -7.14
CA GLN A 660 -28.08 28.58 -7.81
C GLN A 660 -26.64 28.33 -8.28
N TYR A 661 -25.86 27.58 -7.50
CA TYR A 661 -24.47 27.25 -7.85
C TYR A 661 -24.40 26.26 -9.01
N LEU A 662 -25.23 25.21 -8.97
CA LEU A 662 -25.37 24.27 -10.09
C LEU A 662 -25.85 24.99 -11.35
N HIS A 663 -26.89 25.82 -11.23
CA HIS A 663 -27.42 26.58 -12.36
C HIS A 663 -26.36 27.48 -12.99
N HIS A 664 -25.58 28.19 -12.15
CA HIS A 664 -24.49 29.04 -12.63
C HIS A 664 -23.38 28.24 -13.34
N ALA A 665 -22.92 27.13 -12.75
CA ALA A 665 -21.90 26.27 -13.36
C ALA A 665 -22.32 25.77 -14.75
N TRP A 666 -23.58 25.31 -14.88
CA TRP A 666 -24.15 24.88 -16.15
C TRP A 666 -24.38 26.03 -17.13
N GLU A 667 -24.78 27.22 -16.67
CA GLU A 667 -24.92 28.41 -17.53
C GLU A 667 -23.58 28.77 -18.16
N MET A 668 -22.51 28.82 -17.35
CA MET A 668 -21.17 29.13 -17.83
C MET A 668 -20.66 28.09 -18.84
N TRP A 669 -20.90 26.80 -18.59
CA TRP A 669 -20.54 25.73 -19.52
C TRP A 669 -21.32 25.82 -20.85
N LEU A 670 -22.63 26.07 -20.79
CA LEU A 670 -23.48 26.21 -21.98
C LEU A 670 -23.11 27.41 -22.85
N LEU A 671 -22.75 28.54 -22.24
CA LEU A 671 -22.28 29.73 -22.98
C LEU A 671 -21.00 29.42 -23.77
N ARG A 672 -20.03 28.74 -23.14
CA ARG A 672 -18.79 28.34 -23.82
C ARG A 672 -19.02 27.33 -24.94
N LEU A 673 -19.90 26.35 -24.72
CA LEU A 673 -20.32 25.40 -25.74
C LEU A 673 -20.93 26.12 -26.96
N GLN A 674 -21.74 27.15 -26.70
CA GLN A 674 -22.37 27.94 -27.75
C GLN A 674 -21.35 28.74 -28.59
N ASP A 675 -20.32 29.28 -27.94
CA ASP A 675 -19.24 30.03 -28.59
C ASP A 675 -18.30 29.15 -29.42
N GLY A 676 -18.53 27.83 -29.43
CA GLY A 676 -17.73 26.87 -30.18
C GLY A 676 -16.42 26.48 -29.49
N GLU A 677 -16.30 26.75 -28.19
CA GLU A 677 -15.23 26.17 -27.39
C GLU A 677 -15.46 24.66 -27.29
N ASP A 678 -14.40 23.88 -27.55
CA ASP A 678 -14.44 22.43 -27.77
C ASP A 678 -15.10 21.66 -26.61
N VAL A 679 -15.61 20.47 -26.92
CA VAL A 679 -16.34 19.49 -26.09
C VAL A 679 -15.59 19.10 -24.79
N ALA A 680 -14.33 19.49 -24.66
CA ALA A 680 -13.44 19.12 -23.58
C ALA A 680 -13.48 20.03 -22.33
N LEU A 681 -14.39 21.01 -22.28
CA LEU A 681 -14.78 21.73 -21.03
C LEU A 681 -15.62 20.88 -20.05
N GLN A 682 -15.74 19.58 -20.32
CA GLN A 682 -16.38 18.59 -19.45
C GLN A 682 -15.80 18.53 -18.05
N ALA A 683 -14.48 18.67 -17.93
CA ALA A 683 -13.78 18.42 -16.67
C ALA A 683 -14.15 19.46 -15.61
N GLU A 684 -14.08 20.76 -15.93
CA GLU A 684 -14.40 21.83 -14.98
C GLU A 684 -15.84 21.74 -14.45
N LEU A 685 -16.82 21.48 -15.32
CA LEU A 685 -18.21 21.32 -14.89
C LEU A 685 -18.39 20.10 -13.97
N ILE A 686 -17.74 18.97 -14.29
CA ILE A 686 -17.75 17.79 -13.41
C ILE A 686 -17.11 18.12 -12.05
N ILE A 687 -15.95 18.79 -12.05
CA ILE A 687 -15.24 19.19 -10.83
C ILE A 687 -16.10 20.12 -9.97
N GLN A 688 -16.77 21.11 -10.59
CA GLN A 688 -17.68 22.01 -9.89
C GLN A 688 -18.88 21.24 -9.33
N THR A 689 -19.51 20.35 -10.10
CA THR A 689 -20.63 19.54 -9.61
C THR A 689 -20.24 18.67 -8.42
N ILE A 690 -19.08 17.99 -8.47
CA ILE A 690 -18.59 17.18 -7.36
C ILE A 690 -18.43 18.04 -6.10
N ASN A 691 -17.73 19.17 -6.20
CA ASN A 691 -17.50 20.04 -5.05
C ASN A 691 -18.80 20.66 -4.49
N ILE A 692 -19.69 21.13 -5.37
CA ILE A 692 -20.98 21.71 -4.99
C ILE A 692 -21.84 20.66 -4.26
N THR A 693 -21.90 19.44 -4.79
CA THR A 693 -22.72 18.37 -4.18
C THR A 693 -22.10 17.76 -2.93
N ALA A 694 -20.79 17.94 -2.71
CA ALA A 694 -20.11 17.67 -1.45
C ALA A 694 -20.41 18.71 -0.35
N GLY A 695 -21.21 19.75 -0.64
CA GLY A 695 -21.50 20.85 0.29
C GLY A 695 -20.40 21.92 0.35
N ARG A 696 -19.45 21.92 -0.60
CA ARG A 696 -18.42 22.97 -0.70
C ARG A 696 -18.99 24.12 -1.53
N LEU A 697 -19.03 25.31 -0.96
CA LEU A 697 -19.54 26.50 -1.64
C LEU A 697 -18.53 26.95 -2.70
N VAL A 698 -18.84 26.68 -3.98
CA VAL A 698 -18.07 27.19 -5.11
C VAL A 698 -18.47 28.64 -5.36
N SER A 699 -17.88 29.56 -4.58
CA SER A 699 -18.12 31.00 -4.70
C SER A 699 -17.40 31.60 -5.90
N VAL A 700 -17.83 32.79 -6.32
CA VAL A 700 -17.14 33.58 -7.36
C VAL A 700 -15.69 33.89 -6.93
N GLU A 701 -15.45 34.09 -5.64
CA GLU A 701 -14.11 34.32 -5.08
C GLU A 701 -13.22 33.08 -5.22
N LEU A 702 -13.76 31.88 -4.97
CA LEU A 702 -13.04 30.63 -5.15
C LEU A 702 -12.68 30.39 -6.63
N LEU A 703 -13.62 30.65 -7.55
CA LEU A 703 -13.38 30.54 -8.99
C LEU A 703 -12.34 31.57 -9.49
N ALA A 704 -12.25 32.73 -8.83
CA ALA A 704 -11.26 33.75 -9.10
C ALA A 704 -9.90 33.48 -8.43
N HIS A 705 -9.80 32.46 -7.56
CA HIS A 705 -8.57 32.13 -6.85
C HIS A 705 -7.46 31.72 -7.86
N PRO A 706 -6.25 32.32 -7.80
CA PRO A 706 -5.20 32.07 -8.80
C PRO A 706 -4.81 30.59 -8.92
N GLN A 707 -4.80 29.85 -7.82
CA GLN A 707 -4.47 28.43 -7.85
C GLN A 707 -5.60 27.58 -8.42
N TYR A 708 -6.85 27.94 -8.13
CA TYR A 708 -8.02 27.29 -8.75
C TYR A 708 -7.98 27.48 -10.27
N GLN A 709 -7.72 28.70 -10.74
CA GLN A 709 -7.58 29.00 -12.17
C GLN A 709 -6.45 28.20 -12.82
N ARG A 710 -5.31 28.07 -12.13
CA ARG A 710 -4.18 27.27 -12.62
C ARG A 710 -4.54 25.78 -12.72
N LEU A 711 -5.14 25.21 -11.67
CA LEU A 711 -5.63 23.83 -11.67
C LEU A 711 -6.65 23.60 -12.80
N SER A 712 -7.64 24.47 -12.92
CA SER A 712 -8.65 24.41 -13.98
C SER A 712 -8.02 24.47 -15.37
N THR A 713 -7.07 25.37 -15.60
CA THR A 713 -6.36 25.48 -16.89
C THR A 713 -5.59 24.21 -17.23
N VAL A 714 -4.81 23.67 -16.29
CA VAL A 714 -4.00 22.46 -16.51
C VAL A 714 -4.88 21.24 -16.71
N THR A 715 -5.91 21.06 -15.87
CA THR A 715 -6.82 19.92 -15.96
C THR A 715 -7.65 19.95 -17.25
N ASN A 716 -8.19 21.12 -17.62
CA ASN A 716 -8.92 21.24 -18.89
C ASN A 716 -8.01 20.87 -20.06
N TYR A 717 -6.80 21.45 -20.15
CA TYR A 717 -5.82 21.10 -21.19
C TYR A 717 -5.58 19.58 -21.28
N LEU A 718 -5.33 18.93 -20.13
CA LEU A 718 -5.12 17.48 -20.07
C LEU A 718 -6.32 16.71 -20.61
N CYS A 719 -7.53 17.03 -20.16
CA CYS A 719 -8.75 16.37 -20.59
C CYS A 719 -9.01 16.56 -22.10
N ILE A 720 -8.68 17.73 -22.68
CA ILE A 720 -8.76 17.97 -24.13
C ILE A 720 -7.79 17.02 -24.87
N GLU A 721 -6.52 17.03 -24.49
CA GLU A 721 -5.50 16.26 -25.20
C GLU A 721 -5.71 14.75 -25.06
N LEU A 722 -6.15 14.28 -23.89
CA LEU A 722 -6.53 12.89 -23.66
C LEU A 722 -7.74 12.47 -24.51
N PHE A 723 -8.73 13.35 -24.65
CA PHE A 723 -9.89 13.08 -25.50
C PHE A 723 -9.51 12.99 -26.98
N LYS A 724 -8.68 13.92 -27.48
CA LYS A 724 -8.14 13.87 -28.85
C LYS A 724 -7.32 12.61 -29.09
N PHE A 725 -6.47 12.25 -28.14
CA PHE A 725 -5.66 11.04 -28.19
C PHE A 725 -6.54 9.79 -28.27
N HIS A 726 -7.58 9.69 -27.44
CA HIS A 726 -8.53 8.58 -27.47
C HIS A 726 -9.27 8.47 -28.82
N LYS A 727 -9.84 9.56 -29.33
CA LYS A 727 -10.50 9.58 -30.66
C LYS A 727 -9.55 9.17 -31.80
N SER A 728 -8.29 9.59 -31.73
CA SER A 728 -7.29 9.22 -32.75
C SER A 728 -6.99 7.72 -32.75
N LYS A 729 -6.97 7.07 -31.57
CA LYS A 729 -6.83 5.61 -31.43
C LYS A 729 -8.02 4.87 -32.04
N GLU A 730 -9.24 5.33 -31.78
CA GLU A 730 -10.47 4.71 -32.31
C GLU A 730 -10.56 4.80 -33.85
N ASN A 731 -10.13 5.91 -34.43
CA ASN A 731 -10.22 6.15 -35.87
C ASN A 731 -9.10 5.47 -36.69
N GLY A 732 -8.17 4.75 -36.07
CA GLY A 732 -7.09 4.02 -36.76
C GLY A 732 -6.07 4.91 -37.49
N THR A 733 -6.13 6.23 -37.31
CA THR A 733 -5.18 7.21 -37.87
C THR A 733 -3.92 7.29 -37.01
N THR A 734 -3.07 6.26 -37.04
CA THR A 734 -1.78 6.20 -36.35
C THR A 734 -0.68 7.00 -37.07
N HIS A 735 -0.94 8.28 -37.37
CA HIS A 735 0.04 9.16 -38.00
C HIS A 735 0.33 10.48 -37.26
N CYS A 736 -0.20 10.66 -36.04
CA CYS A 736 0.28 11.72 -35.15
C CYS A 736 1.48 11.20 -34.33
N ASP A 737 2.49 12.04 -34.13
CA ASP A 737 3.71 11.76 -33.35
C ASP A 737 3.41 11.19 -31.95
N ASN A 738 3.22 9.86 -31.86
CA ASN A 738 2.81 9.16 -30.63
C ASN A 738 3.78 9.41 -29.46
N GLY A 739 5.05 9.72 -29.74
CA GLY A 739 6.03 10.08 -28.71
C GLY A 739 5.82 11.48 -28.12
N THR A 740 5.53 12.48 -28.96
CA THR A 740 5.47 13.89 -28.55
C THR A 740 4.21 14.21 -27.75
N THR A 741 3.04 13.72 -28.20
CA THR A 741 1.75 13.95 -27.52
C THR A 741 1.69 13.24 -26.17
N SER A 742 2.18 12.00 -26.09
CA SER A 742 2.28 11.27 -24.81
C SER A 742 3.21 11.98 -23.82
N THR A 743 4.33 12.54 -24.30
CA THR A 743 5.28 13.28 -23.45
C THR A 743 4.68 14.59 -22.93
N ALA A 744 3.91 15.31 -23.75
CA ALA A 744 3.23 16.53 -23.33
C ALA A 744 2.13 16.26 -22.28
N ILE A 745 1.35 15.18 -22.45
CA ILE A 745 0.35 14.73 -21.48
C ILE A 745 1.03 14.37 -20.15
N ASP A 746 2.10 13.56 -20.19
CA ASP A 746 2.83 13.17 -18.98
C ASP A 746 3.40 14.39 -18.25
N SER A 747 4.02 15.33 -18.97
CA SER A 747 4.56 16.57 -18.38
C SER A 747 3.47 17.42 -17.72
N LYS A 748 2.28 17.50 -18.31
CA LYS A 748 1.15 18.24 -17.74
C LYS A 748 0.51 17.51 -16.56
N MET A 749 0.51 16.18 -16.57
CA MET A 749 0.14 15.38 -15.40
C MET A 749 1.11 15.61 -14.25
N GLN A 750 2.43 15.68 -14.50
CA GLN A 750 3.42 16.05 -13.48
C GLN A 750 3.15 17.44 -12.90
N GLU A 751 2.84 18.44 -13.74
CA GLU A 751 2.45 19.78 -13.26
C GLU A 751 1.19 19.73 -12.39
N LEU A 752 0.15 19.00 -12.81
CA LEU A 752 -1.07 18.86 -12.01
C LEU A 752 -0.79 18.18 -10.66
N VAL A 753 0.02 17.11 -10.66
CA VAL A 753 0.39 16.39 -9.45
C VAL A 753 1.18 17.27 -8.50
N GLN A 754 2.10 18.09 -9.01
CA GLN A 754 2.80 19.08 -8.20
C GLN A 754 1.84 20.09 -7.60
N LEU A 755 0.92 20.65 -8.39
CA LEU A 755 -0.06 21.62 -7.89
C LEU A 755 -0.96 21.03 -6.81
N VAL A 756 -1.34 19.76 -6.91
CA VAL A 756 -2.24 19.11 -5.95
C VAL A 756 -1.51 18.66 -4.70
N LEU A 757 -0.28 18.15 -4.80
CA LEU A 757 0.45 17.58 -3.66
C LEU A 757 1.36 18.57 -2.94
N SER A 758 1.65 19.74 -3.52
CA SER A 758 2.48 20.74 -2.82
C SER A 758 1.63 21.54 -1.85
N ASP A 759 2.01 21.55 -0.58
CA ASP A 759 1.48 22.45 0.44
C ASP A 759 2.32 23.73 0.45
N SER A 760 1.90 24.73 -0.34
CA SER A 760 2.53 26.05 -0.25
C SER A 760 1.98 26.78 0.97
N PRO A 761 2.81 27.40 1.82
CA PRO A 761 2.34 28.19 2.96
C PRO A 761 1.52 29.43 2.57
N HIS A 762 1.43 29.73 1.27
CA HIS A 762 0.58 30.78 0.68
C HIS A 762 -0.63 30.22 -0.08
N ASP A 763 -0.83 28.90 -0.08
CA ASP A 763 -2.01 28.24 -0.63
C ASP A 763 -3.06 28.06 0.48
N ASP A 764 -4.16 28.80 0.39
CA ASP A 764 -5.33 28.64 1.24
C ASP A 764 -6.45 27.82 0.57
N LEU A 765 -6.18 27.22 -0.60
CA LEU A 765 -7.13 26.38 -1.30
C LEU A 765 -7.30 25.04 -0.56
N ASP A 766 -8.55 24.67 -0.33
CA ASP A 766 -8.92 23.42 0.32
C ASP A 766 -8.33 22.20 -0.43
N GLN A 767 -7.67 21.31 0.32
CA GLN A 767 -6.92 20.19 -0.24
C GLN A 767 -7.82 19.17 -0.96
N ASP A 768 -9.06 18.98 -0.52
CA ASP A 768 -9.99 18.08 -1.21
C ASP A 768 -10.45 18.69 -2.54
N VAL A 769 -10.57 20.02 -2.64
CA VAL A 769 -10.82 20.71 -3.92
C VAL A 769 -9.68 20.42 -4.90
N LYS A 770 -8.42 20.55 -4.44
CA LYS A 770 -7.22 20.19 -5.22
C LYS A 770 -7.26 18.73 -5.67
N HIS A 771 -7.55 17.80 -4.76
CA HIS A 771 -7.66 16.37 -5.09
C HIS A 771 -8.79 16.05 -6.07
N THR A 772 -9.86 16.83 -6.11
CA THR A 772 -10.95 16.64 -7.09
C THR A 772 -10.45 16.87 -8.52
N PHE A 773 -9.58 17.86 -8.75
CA PHE A 773 -8.96 18.08 -10.07
C PHE A 773 -8.12 16.88 -10.52
N LEU A 774 -7.26 16.35 -9.63
CA LEU A 774 -6.46 15.17 -9.94
C LEU A 774 -7.32 13.93 -10.18
N THR A 775 -8.36 13.74 -9.37
CA THR A 775 -9.31 12.63 -9.47
C THR A 775 -9.98 12.62 -10.85
N VAL A 776 -10.53 13.76 -11.28
CA VAL A 776 -11.16 13.88 -12.60
C VAL A 776 -10.13 13.68 -13.71
N ALA A 777 -8.96 14.31 -13.66
CA ALA A 777 -7.91 14.11 -14.67
C ALA A 777 -7.50 12.64 -14.83
N LYS A 778 -7.34 11.91 -13.72
CA LYS A 778 -7.03 10.47 -13.74
C LYS A 778 -8.12 9.63 -14.42
N THR A 779 -9.40 10.00 -14.31
CA THR A 779 -10.47 9.28 -15.03
C THR A 779 -10.41 9.45 -16.54
N PHE A 780 -10.08 10.66 -17.01
CA PHE A 780 -9.85 10.91 -18.43
C PHE A 780 -8.60 10.15 -18.92
N TYR A 781 -7.55 10.12 -18.11
CA TYR A 781 -6.34 9.38 -18.41
C TYR A 781 -6.63 7.88 -18.52
N TYR A 782 -7.32 7.30 -17.53
CA TYR A 782 -7.76 5.91 -17.53
C TYR A 782 -8.57 5.55 -18.78
N LYS A 783 -9.58 6.38 -19.13
CA LYS A 783 -10.44 6.16 -20.30
C LYS A 783 -9.67 6.24 -21.63
N ALA A 784 -8.67 7.11 -21.72
CA ALA A 784 -7.83 7.22 -22.91
C ALA A 784 -6.77 6.10 -23.01
N TYR A 785 -6.35 5.56 -21.86
CA TYR A 785 -5.34 4.53 -21.76
C TYR A 785 -5.89 3.15 -22.13
N PHE A 786 -7.02 2.74 -21.54
CA PHE A 786 -7.64 1.43 -21.75
C PHE A 786 -8.64 1.42 -22.90
N ASP A 787 -8.70 0.29 -23.62
CA ASP A 787 -9.74 0.05 -24.61
C ASP A 787 -11.08 -0.33 -23.95
N PRO A 788 -12.22 -0.19 -24.66
CA PRO A 788 -13.54 -0.50 -24.10
C PRO A 788 -13.70 -1.93 -23.58
N LYS A 789 -13.01 -2.92 -24.18
CA LYS A 789 -13.10 -4.32 -23.75
C LYS A 789 -12.42 -4.51 -22.39
N THR A 790 -11.26 -3.90 -22.19
CA THR A 790 -10.56 -3.88 -20.90
C THR A 790 -11.37 -3.14 -19.83
N ILE A 791 -11.98 -2.00 -20.18
CA ILE A 791 -12.85 -1.26 -19.25
C ILE A 791 -14.03 -2.13 -18.79
N ASN A 792 -14.66 -2.90 -19.69
CA ASN A 792 -15.74 -3.81 -19.32
C ASN A 792 -15.30 -4.91 -18.34
N VAL A 793 -14.09 -5.45 -18.51
CA VAL A 793 -13.51 -6.42 -17.55
C VAL A 793 -13.32 -5.77 -16.18
N HIS A 794 -12.78 -4.56 -16.14
CA HIS A 794 -12.61 -3.81 -14.90
C HIS A 794 -13.96 -3.51 -14.22
N ILE A 795 -15.00 -3.15 -14.99
CA ILE A 795 -16.36 -2.94 -14.49
C ILE A 795 -16.91 -4.22 -13.86
N SER A 796 -16.83 -5.36 -14.56
CA SER A 796 -17.26 -6.67 -14.03
C SER A 796 -16.62 -6.95 -12.67
N LYS A 797 -15.29 -6.88 -12.63
CA LYS A 797 -14.51 -7.22 -11.44
C LYS A 797 -14.76 -6.25 -10.28
N ALA A 798 -14.88 -4.96 -10.55
CA ALA A 798 -14.98 -3.95 -9.50
C ALA A 798 -16.42 -3.79 -8.96
N MET A 799 -17.43 -3.84 -9.83
CA MET A 799 -18.82 -3.53 -9.46
C MET A 799 -19.71 -4.74 -9.24
N PHE A 800 -19.41 -5.89 -9.85
CA PHE A 800 -20.35 -7.01 -9.91
C PHE A 800 -19.80 -8.33 -9.35
N GLU A 801 -18.48 -8.43 -9.17
CA GLU A 801 -17.84 -9.58 -8.53
C GLU A 801 -17.55 -9.30 -7.05
N VAL A 802 -18.21 -10.05 -6.16
CA VAL A 802 -17.99 -9.98 -4.71
C VAL A 802 -16.60 -10.51 -4.36
N VAL A 803 -15.92 -9.86 -3.42
CA VAL A 803 -14.64 -10.33 -2.90
C VAL A 803 -14.88 -11.39 -1.82
N THR A 804 -14.30 -12.57 -2.01
CA THR A 804 -14.40 -13.72 -1.08
C THR A 804 -13.22 -13.82 -0.14
#